data_AF-A0AAD3N2P6-F1
#
_entry.id   AF-A0AAD3N2P6-F1
#
_cell.length_a   1.000
_cell.length_b   1.000
_cell.length_c   1.000
_cell.angle_alpha   90.00
_cell.angle_beta   90.00
_cell.angle_gamma   90.00
#
_symmetry.space_group_name_H-M   'P 1'
#
loop_
_entity.id
_entity.type
_entity.pdbx_description
1 polymer ?
#
loop_
_entity_poly.entity_id
_entity_poly.type
_entity_poly.pdbx_seq_one_letter_code
_entity_poly.pdbx_strand_id
1 'polypeptide(L)'
;MAASTDPQVVIIGCGISGISAAHRLIKAGFQRVRILEATARSGGRIKTGRLGNNITEIGASYIHGPSEENPLFCLARDYGLLDPQAITPENQAMDVDEYPPWGRPGVNMVARLSVMMGRGSLLIMLLSRKVPLGYLKKHHSTLFCPPLPAHKLHSIQRLGFGTCNKIYVEFESPWWDADCEVIYLLWKDEEDFSDQVSDTSKSWMKKMPGFTVLKPIERYSHVLCGWIAGHESEYMETLTEQEVRRSITELVRTFTGDPTITPKRILRSQWFHDPWTCGSYSHPAIGCSAQDLENMMEPLPTKGSESPTLQVLFAGEATHPCYYSTVHGAVVSGWREADRLISHYSSISPCISAAQRLVNAGFHHVRILEATERSGGRIKTGRFGNSIVEIGANWIHGPCEENPVFCLARRYGLLDPEALTPENQAMDVGGHPPWVPNVFSSSGQKLNAEDLYPALEMFSELLYESSEFQSQGGEPWASVGDFIRAEVPQRAAEKWKDTDAKVRSLQLCVISSMLKVECCVNGTHSMDEVGLGAYGLYKTLPGLDCTFPGGYEGLIKNLMSELPSSVVTYNRPVRCVHWNNSEKRENPVTVECDDGERIDADHVIVTVPLGYLKKHHSTLFHPPLPLHKLHSVQRLGFGTNNKIYVEFDSPWWDADCEVIYFVWEDEEDMVDQVPDIQRSWIKKLFGFTVLKPTERYGHVLCGWIAGHESEYMETLSEQEVTHAVTQLIRRFTGNPIVTPRRVLRSQWFHDPWTRGSYSYPGKGCSVQDLENMMEPLPMKASQSQPLQVLFAGEATHPYYYSTVHGAVLSGWREADRLISHYSSVHPSEPPKSKL
;
A
#
# COMPACT_ATOMS: atom_id res chain seq x y z
N MET A 1 23.28 17.38 -24.84
CA MET A 1 21.97 17.58 -25.49
C MET A 1 20.99 18.06 -24.42
N ALA A 2 20.15 19.05 -24.71
CA ALA A 2 19.24 19.62 -23.71
C ALA A 2 18.33 18.52 -23.11
N ALA A 3 18.23 18.46 -21.77
CA ALA A 3 17.31 17.56 -21.10
C ALA A 3 15.87 17.90 -21.53
N SER A 4 15.13 16.94 -22.10
CA SER A 4 13.79 17.20 -22.61
C SER A 4 12.84 17.52 -21.45
N THR A 5 12.12 18.64 -21.54
CA THR A 5 11.01 19.04 -20.66
C THR A 5 9.76 18.17 -20.81
N ASP A 6 9.87 17.04 -21.50
CA ASP A 6 8.78 16.17 -21.86
C ASP A 6 8.34 15.30 -20.66
N PRO A 7 7.03 15.05 -20.51
CA PRO A 7 6.51 14.18 -19.47
C PRO A 7 7.01 12.73 -19.65
N GLN A 8 7.39 12.06 -18.56
CA GLN A 8 7.69 10.62 -18.55
C GLN A 8 6.43 9.77 -18.59
N VAL A 9 5.36 10.26 -17.94
CA VAL A 9 4.07 9.59 -17.92
C VAL A 9 3.02 10.56 -18.42
N VAL A 10 2.33 10.19 -19.49
CA VAL A 10 1.16 10.90 -19.97
C VAL A 10 -0.07 10.09 -19.64
N ILE A 11 -1.02 10.70 -18.97
CA ILE A 11 -2.34 10.14 -18.69
C ILE A 11 -3.32 10.90 -19.57
N ILE A 12 -3.93 10.25 -20.55
CA ILE A 12 -4.91 10.94 -21.36
C ILE A 12 -6.28 10.68 -20.74
N GLY A 13 -7.08 11.72 -20.50
CA GLY A 13 -8.40 11.72 -19.88
C GLY A 13 -8.39 11.94 -18.36
N CYS A 14 -8.86 13.11 -17.94
CA CYS A 14 -9.01 13.58 -16.56
C CYS A 14 -10.33 13.11 -15.92
N GLY A 15 -10.77 11.88 -16.24
CA GLY A 15 -11.81 11.18 -15.49
C GLY A 15 -11.25 10.54 -14.21
N ILE A 16 -12.11 10.04 -13.32
CA ILE A 16 -11.72 9.55 -11.98
C ILE A 16 -10.53 8.58 -12.00
N SER A 17 -10.53 7.58 -12.89
CA SER A 17 -9.42 6.61 -12.96
C SER A 17 -8.07 7.23 -13.38
N GLY A 18 -8.08 8.39 -14.04
CA GLY A 18 -6.88 9.09 -14.51
C GLY A 18 -6.35 10.00 -13.42
N ILE A 19 -7.28 10.64 -12.70
CA ILE A 19 -6.97 11.37 -11.47
C ILE A 19 -6.41 10.41 -10.41
N SER A 20 -7.04 9.25 -10.20
CA SER A 20 -6.58 8.21 -9.28
C SER A 20 -5.19 7.68 -9.65
N ALA A 21 -4.95 7.40 -10.94
CA ALA A 21 -3.63 6.99 -11.42
C ALA A 21 -2.57 8.08 -11.21
N ALA A 22 -2.88 9.33 -11.59
CA ALA A 22 -1.97 10.46 -11.41
C ALA A 22 -1.64 10.69 -9.94
N HIS A 23 -2.66 10.70 -9.08
CA HIS A 23 -2.52 10.87 -7.64
C HIS A 23 -1.63 9.78 -7.04
N ARG A 24 -1.84 8.52 -7.43
CA ARG A 24 -1.03 7.39 -6.96
C ARG A 24 0.41 7.44 -7.46
N LEU A 25 0.63 7.78 -8.73
CA LEU A 25 1.97 7.99 -9.30
C LEU A 25 2.71 9.16 -8.64
N ILE A 26 2.04 10.30 -8.42
CA ILE A 26 2.63 11.47 -7.77
C ILE A 26 2.97 11.15 -6.31
N LYS A 27 2.08 10.45 -5.58
CA LYS A 27 2.38 9.96 -4.23
C LYS A 27 3.57 9.01 -4.20
N ALA A 28 3.76 8.22 -5.27
CA ALA A 28 4.91 7.32 -5.44
C ALA A 28 6.18 8.01 -5.99
N GLY A 29 6.21 9.35 -6.03
CA GLY A 29 7.40 10.12 -6.38
C GLY A 29 7.57 10.43 -7.87
N PHE A 30 6.62 10.09 -8.74
CA PHE A 30 6.67 10.46 -10.16
C PHE A 30 6.39 11.95 -10.34
N GLN A 31 7.37 12.69 -10.87
CA GLN A 31 7.28 14.15 -10.98
C GLN A 31 6.94 14.65 -12.38
N ARG A 32 7.13 13.81 -13.40
CA ARG A 32 6.85 14.13 -14.81
C ARG A 32 5.59 13.44 -15.31
N VAL A 33 4.50 13.59 -14.55
CA VAL A 33 3.16 13.09 -14.89
C VAL A 33 2.33 14.21 -15.49
N ARG A 34 1.77 14.03 -16.68
CA ARG A 34 0.89 15.01 -17.35
C ARG A 34 -0.45 14.40 -17.68
N ILE A 35 -1.54 15.04 -17.24
CA ILE A 35 -2.89 14.67 -17.66
C ILE A 35 -3.30 15.49 -18.89
N LEU A 36 -3.79 14.84 -19.95
CA LEU A 36 -4.35 15.49 -21.14
C LEU A 36 -5.85 15.27 -21.21
N GLU A 37 -6.65 16.33 -21.05
CA GLU A 37 -8.11 16.27 -21.11
C GLU A 37 -8.61 16.94 -22.40
N ALA A 38 -9.52 16.26 -23.11
CA ALA A 38 -10.08 16.77 -24.36
C ALA A 38 -11.09 17.90 -24.13
N THR A 39 -11.73 17.90 -22.96
CA THR A 39 -12.72 18.91 -22.57
C THR A 39 -12.11 20.00 -21.69
N ALA A 40 -12.87 21.06 -21.42
CA ALA A 40 -12.48 22.08 -20.45
C ALA A 40 -12.75 21.67 -18.98
N ARG A 41 -13.04 20.40 -18.71
CA ARG A 41 -13.56 19.91 -17.43
C ARG A 41 -12.95 18.58 -17.00
N SER A 42 -12.57 18.46 -15.74
CA SER A 42 -12.24 17.18 -15.11
C SER A 42 -13.50 16.41 -14.69
N GLY A 43 -13.37 15.09 -14.51
CA GLY A 43 -14.42 14.21 -13.98
C GLY A 43 -15.01 13.22 -14.99
N GLY A 44 -14.77 13.39 -16.31
CA GLY A 44 -15.26 12.46 -17.33
C GLY A 44 -16.80 12.31 -17.31
N ARG A 45 -17.30 11.10 -17.05
CA ARG A 45 -18.75 10.82 -16.89
C ARG A 45 -19.31 11.21 -15.51
N ILE A 46 -18.48 11.61 -14.54
CA ILE A 46 -18.95 12.19 -13.27
C ILE A 46 -19.23 13.66 -13.52
N LYS A 47 -20.51 14.06 -13.55
CA LYS A 47 -20.93 15.39 -13.99
C LYS A 47 -22.11 15.89 -13.18
N THR A 48 -21.86 16.92 -12.39
CA THR A 48 -22.91 17.71 -11.74
C THR A 48 -23.46 18.77 -12.71
N GLY A 49 -24.77 18.95 -12.73
CA GLY A 49 -25.51 19.95 -13.49
C GLY A 49 -26.42 20.77 -12.58
N ARG A 50 -27.10 21.77 -13.17
CA ARG A 50 -28.04 22.63 -12.45
C ARG A 50 -29.39 22.68 -13.17
N LEU A 51 -30.45 22.39 -12.43
CA LEU A 51 -31.84 22.57 -12.85
C LEU A 51 -32.41 23.74 -12.05
N GLY A 52 -32.20 24.95 -12.56
CA GLY A 52 -32.46 26.15 -11.77
C GLY A 52 -31.54 26.31 -10.58
N ASN A 53 -32.14 26.37 -9.38
CA ASN A 53 -31.39 26.42 -8.12
C ASN A 53 -30.96 25.03 -7.63
N ASN A 54 -31.53 23.96 -8.20
CA ASN A 54 -31.27 22.58 -7.83
C ASN A 54 -29.93 22.11 -8.41
N ILE A 55 -29.14 21.42 -7.59
CA ILE A 55 -27.93 20.71 -8.03
C ILE A 55 -28.35 19.29 -8.42
N THR A 56 -27.90 18.78 -9.57
CA THR A 56 -28.34 17.47 -10.10
C THR A 56 -27.15 16.69 -10.59
N GLU A 57 -27.14 15.37 -10.43
CA GLU A 57 -26.02 14.51 -10.87
C GLU A 57 -26.30 13.88 -12.24
N ILE A 58 -26.00 14.65 -13.30
CA ILE A 58 -26.14 14.26 -14.71
C ILE A 58 -25.32 12.98 -15.04
N GLY A 59 -24.24 12.76 -14.29
CA GLY A 59 -23.32 11.64 -14.37
C GLY A 59 -23.57 10.52 -13.36
N ALA A 60 -22.52 10.04 -12.69
CA ALA A 60 -22.66 9.09 -11.59
C ALA A 60 -23.41 9.71 -10.40
N SER A 61 -24.38 8.97 -9.82
CA SER A 61 -25.17 9.45 -8.66
C SER A 61 -24.96 8.69 -7.36
N TYR A 62 -24.53 7.42 -7.43
CA TYR A 62 -24.54 6.52 -6.29
C TYR A 62 -23.17 5.90 -6.04
N ILE A 63 -22.87 5.69 -4.77
CA ILE A 63 -21.84 4.77 -4.30
C ILE A 63 -22.55 3.49 -3.90
N HIS A 64 -22.33 2.41 -4.66
CA HIS A 64 -22.89 1.08 -4.36
C HIS A 64 -22.04 0.39 -3.29
N GLY A 65 -22.65 -0.14 -2.24
CA GLY A 65 -21.93 -0.74 -1.10
C GLY A 65 -21.10 0.31 -0.32
N PRO A 66 -21.74 1.19 0.47
CA PRO A 66 -21.06 2.22 1.26
C PRO A 66 -20.40 1.59 2.50
N SER A 67 -19.33 0.85 2.31
CA SER A 67 -18.54 0.19 3.35
C SER A 67 -17.05 0.53 3.22
N GLU A 68 -16.27 0.18 4.25
CA GLU A 68 -14.80 0.31 4.24
C GLU A 68 -14.14 -0.52 3.11
N GLU A 69 -14.84 -1.52 2.57
CA GLU A 69 -14.38 -2.33 1.45
C GLU A 69 -14.48 -1.59 0.11
N ASN A 70 -15.29 -0.53 0.03
CA ASN A 70 -15.45 0.25 -1.20
C ASN A 70 -14.49 1.46 -1.19
N PRO A 71 -13.43 1.47 -2.02
CA PRO A 71 -12.43 2.53 -2.01
C PRO A 71 -12.99 3.91 -2.38
N LEU A 72 -14.10 3.97 -3.13
CA LEU A 72 -14.76 5.23 -3.44
C LEU A 72 -15.51 5.81 -2.24
N PHE A 73 -16.09 4.94 -1.40
CA PHE A 73 -16.72 5.35 -0.14
C PHE A 73 -15.67 5.93 0.81
N CYS A 74 -14.55 5.23 1.02
CA CYS A 74 -13.45 5.69 1.86
C CYS A 74 -12.92 7.05 1.38
N LEU A 75 -12.65 7.19 0.07
CA LEU A 75 -12.23 8.48 -0.50
C LEU A 75 -13.27 9.58 -0.25
N ALA A 76 -14.55 9.33 -0.50
CA ALA A 76 -15.59 10.31 -0.29
C ALA A 76 -15.73 10.70 1.19
N ARG A 77 -15.59 9.75 2.12
CA ARG A 77 -15.57 9.99 3.57
C ARG A 77 -14.39 10.86 3.98
N ASP A 78 -13.18 10.50 3.54
CA ASP A 78 -11.94 11.17 3.91
C ASP A 78 -11.90 12.63 3.41
N TYR A 79 -12.59 12.92 2.31
CA TYR A 79 -12.76 14.27 1.79
C TYR A 79 -14.01 15.00 2.32
N GLY A 80 -14.77 14.40 3.23
CA GLY A 80 -15.98 14.99 3.81
C GLY A 80 -17.11 15.23 2.79
N LEU A 81 -17.25 14.33 1.81
CA LEU A 81 -18.20 14.43 0.69
C LEU A 81 -19.47 13.57 0.89
N LEU A 82 -19.54 12.80 1.97
CA LEU A 82 -20.68 11.94 2.30
C LEU A 82 -21.68 12.66 3.19
N ASP A 83 -22.95 12.25 3.08
CA ASP A 83 -23.98 12.59 4.06
C ASP A 83 -23.61 11.96 5.42
N PRO A 84 -23.67 12.67 6.56
CA PRO A 84 -23.41 12.09 7.87
C PRO A 84 -24.25 10.84 8.18
N GLN A 85 -25.47 10.74 7.66
CA GLN A 85 -26.32 9.54 7.83
C GLN A 85 -25.75 8.31 7.12
N ALA A 86 -24.94 8.50 6.08
CA ALA A 86 -24.30 7.42 5.36
C ALA A 86 -23.14 6.75 6.11
N ILE A 87 -22.65 7.39 7.17
CA ILE A 87 -21.47 6.94 7.93
C ILE A 87 -21.92 6.13 9.16
N THR A 88 -23.22 5.93 9.39
CA THR A 88 -23.69 5.19 10.57
C THR A 88 -23.39 3.69 10.44
N PRO A 89 -23.06 2.99 11.55
CA PRO A 89 -22.76 1.56 11.53
C PRO A 89 -23.87 0.71 10.90
N GLU A 90 -25.15 1.10 11.07
CA GLU A 90 -26.29 0.40 10.52
C GLU A 90 -26.33 0.45 8.98
N ASN A 91 -25.87 1.55 8.38
CA ASN A 91 -25.79 1.69 6.92
C ASN A 91 -24.53 1.04 6.33
N GLN A 92 -23.49 0.83 7.16
CA GLN A 92 -22.26 0.14 6.77
C GLN A 92 -22.34 -1.40 6.91
N ALA A 93 -23.19 -1.89 7.82
CA ALA A 93 -23.36 -3.33 8.09
C ALA A 93 -24.34 -4.06 7.15
N MET A 94 -24.92 -3.35 6.17
CA MET A 94 -25.86 -3.95 5.23
C MET A 94 -25.14 -4.69 4.10
N ASP A 95 -25.40 -6.00 4.00
CA ASP A 95 -24.94 -6.84 2.89
C ASP A 95 -25.65 -6.44 1.58
N VAL A 96 -24.87 -6.21 0.53
CA VAL A 96 -25.35 -5.72 -0.76
C VAL A 96 -26.00 -6.87 -1.58
N ASP A 97 -25.74 -8.12 -1.21
CA ASP A 97 -26.32 -9.31 -1.85
C ASP A 97 -27.74 -9.65 -1.36
N GLU A 98 -28.22 -9.04 -0.26
CA GLU A 98 -29.53 -9.36 0.34
C GLU A 98 -30.75 -8.59 -0.23
N TYR A 99 -30.61 -7.66 -1.21
CA TYR A 99 -31.76 -6.90 -1.74
C TYR A 99 -31.68 -6.58 -3.24
N PRO A 100 -32.80 -6.57 -3.99
CA PRO A 100 -32.79 -6.17 -5.39
C PRO A 100 -32.35 -4.70 -5.57
N PRO A 101 -31.75 -4.32 -6.72
CA PRO A 101 -30.90 -3.13 -6.87
C PRO A 101 -31.59 -1.75 -6.75
N TRP A 102 -32.88 -1.70 -6.40
CA TRP A 102 -33.74 -0.53 -6.64
C TRP A 102 -34.60 -0.11 -5.44
N GLY A 103 -34.36 -0.67 -4.25
CA GLY A 103 -35.25 -0.50 -3.08
C GLY A 103 -34.89 0.61 -2.07
N ARG A 104 -33.66 1.13 -2.04
CA ARG A 104 -33.27 2.30 -1.22
C ARG A 104 -32.24 3.17 -1.95
N PRO A 105 -32.24 4.50 -1.76
CA PRO A 105 -31.28 5.38 -2.41
C PRO A 105 -29.87 5.11 -1.84
N GLY A 106 -28.93 4.78 -2.72
CA GLY A 106 -27.51 4.81 -2.36
C GLY A 106 -27.10 6.20 -1.88
N VAL A 107 -25.98 6.28 -1.15
CA VAL A 107 -25.48 7.53 -0.58
C VAL A 107 -25.19 8.55 -1.69
N ASN A 108 -25.82 9.72 -1.61
CA ASN A 108 -25.60 10.82 -2.56
C ASN A 108 -24.23 11.48 -2.32
N MET A 109 -23.50 11.77 -3.41
CA MET A 109 -22.19 12.41 -3.35
C MET A 109 -22.33 13.95 -3.33
N VAL A 110 -21.65 14.66 -2.40
CA VAL A 110 -21.59 16.14 -2.36
C VAL A 110 -20.35 16.65 -3.12
N ALA A 111 -20.50 17.66 -3.98
CA ALA A 111 -19.46 18.10 -4.93
C ALA A 111 -18.54 19.25 -4.43
N ARG A 112 -17.21 19.05 -4.47
CA ARG A 112 -16.17 20.09 -4.70
C ARG A 112 -14.87 19.50 -5.28
N LEU A 113 -14.66 19.56 -6.61
CA LEU A 113 -13.37 19.24 -7.25
C LEU A 113 -13.22 20.02 -8.58
N SER A 114 -12.55 21.17 -8.57
CA SER A 114 -12.11 21.88 -9.79
C SER A 114 -11.14 23.02 -9.48
N VAL A 115 -9.81 22.81 -9.58
CA VAL A 115 -8.84 23.84 -10.04
C VAL A 115 -7.55 23.12 -10.51
N MET A 116 -7.04 23.43 -11.72
CA MET A 116 -5.65 23.92 -12.00
C MET A 116 -5.12 23.61 -13.43
N MET A 117 -5.00 24.71 -14.18
CA MET A 117 -3.91 25.14 -15.10
C MET A 117 -3.74 24.59 -16.54
N GLY A 118 -3.86 25.51 -17.52
CA GLY A 118 -2.72 26.23 -18.12
C GLY A 118 -2.06 25.66 -19.39
N ARG A 119 -2.09 26.41 -20.51
CA ARG A 119 -1.78 26.02 -21.91
C ARG A 119 -0.28 26.01 -22.30
N GLY A 120 0.09 25.13 -23.25
CA GLY A 120 1.06 25.44 -24.32
C GLY A 120 2.08 24.37 -24.77
N SER A 121 1.81 23.74 -25.93
CA SER A 121 2.74 23.16 -26.94
C SER A 121 3.48 21.82 -26.68
N LEU A 122 3.74 21.08 -27.78
CA LEU A 122 3.55 19.62 -27.94
C LEU A 122 4.84 18.88 -28.39
N LEU A 123 5.14 17.72 -27.79
CA LEU A 123 5.90 16.61 -28.39
C LEU A 123 5.44 15.27 -27.76
N ILE A 124 5.33 14.21 -28.56
CA ILE A 124 4.41 13.07 -28.36
C ILE A 124 5.14 11.82 -27.82
N MET A 125 4.71 11.31 -26.67
CA MET A 125 4.88 9.92 -26.24
C MET A 125 3.49 9.38 -25.84
N LEU A 126 2.97 8.44 -26.63
CA LEU A 126 1.57 8.01 -26.63
C LEU A 126 1.30 6.96 -25.54
N LEU A 127 0.92 7.44 -24.36
CA LEU A 127 0.37 6.62 -23.27
C LEU A 127 -1.11 6.97 -23.04
N SER A 128 -1.96 6.09 -23.58
CA SER A 128 -3.33 5.77 -23.16
C SER A 128 -4.36 6.90 -23.04
N ARG A 129 -5.03 7.19 -24.17
CA ARG A 129 -6.39 7.81 -24.23
C ARG A 129 -7.32 7.07 -23.26
N LYS A 130 -7.69 7.68 -22.13
CA LYS A 130 -8.91 7.32 -21.37
C LYS A 130 -10.06 7.88 -22.14
N VAL A 131 -10.31 7.07 -23.14
CA VAL A 131 -11.35 7.16 -24.10
C VAL A 131 -12.39 6.18 -23.57
N PRO A 132 -13.58 6.65 -23.21
CA PRO A 132 -14.72 5.78 -22.95
C PRO A 132 -14.81 4.72 -24.05
N LEU A 133 -15.21 3.50 -23.69
CA LEU A 133 -15.17 2.36 -24.60
C LEU A 133 -15.90 2.67 -25.93
N GLY A 134 -16.98 3.46 -25.91
CA GLY A 134 -17.66 3.96 -27.11
C GLY A 134 -16.76 4.76 -28.05
N TYR A 135 -15.98 5.69 -27.52
CA TYR A 135 -15.00 6.44 -28.31
C TYR A 135 -13.84 5.52 -28.76
N LEU A 136 -13.45 4.51 -27.97
CA LEU A 136 -12.39 3.57 -28.36
C LEU A 136 -12.84 2.75 -29.58
N LYS A 137 -14.05 2.23 -29.52
CA LYS A 137 -14.70 1.51 -30.62
C LYS A 137 -14.76 2.35 -31.90
N LYS A 138 -15.02 3.66 -31.78
CA LYS A 138 -15.16 4.56 -32.93
C LYS A 138 -13.82 5.04 -33.50
N HIS A 139 -12.77 5.15 -32.67
CA HIS A 139 -11.55 5.88 -33.02
C HIS A 139 -10.24 5.10 -32.78
N HIS A 140 -10.27 3.80 -32.46
CA HIS A 140 -9.04 3.01 -32.21
C HIS A 140 -8.04 3.06 -33.37
N SER A 141 -8.50 3.11 -34.62
CA SER A 141 -7.66 3.10 -35.83
C SER A 141 -6.87 4.39 -36.06
N THR A 142 -7.36 5.53 -35.54
CA THR A 142 -6.69 6.84 -35.64
C THR A 142 -5.96 7.22 -34.35
N LEU A 143 -6.10 6.40 -33.32
CA LEU A 143 -5.55 6.63 -32.00
C LEU A 143 -4.18 5.99 -31.79
N PHE A 144 -4.00 4.75 -32.26
CA PHE A 144 -2.77 3.99 -32.03
C PHE A 144 -1.95 3.87 -33.32
N CYS A 145 -0.67 4.16 -33.21
CA CYS A 145 0.33 3.90 -34.25
C CYS A 145 1.56 3.26 -33.58
N PRO A 146 1.86 1.97 -33.83
CA PRO A 146 1.13 1.05 -34.71
C PRO A 146 -0.29 0.72 -34.19
N PRO A 147 -1.18 0.16 -35.03
CA PRO A 147 -2.50 -0.31 -34.61
C PRO A 147 -2.41 -1.30 -33.43
N LEU A 148 -3.47 -1.35 -32.61
CA LEU A 148 -3.56 -2.31 -31.51
C LEU A 148 -3.49 -3.76 -32.01
N PRO A 149 -2.97 -4.70 -31.20
CA PRO A 149 -2.99 -6.12 -31.53
C PRO A 149 -4.40 -6.65 -31.83
N ALA A 150 -4.48 -7.61 -32.74
CA ALA A 150 -5.75 -8.14 -33.25
C ALA A 150 -6.66 -8.70 -32.14
N HIS A 151 -6.10 -9.39 -31.16
CA HIS A 151 -6.88 -9.94 -30.03
C HIS A 151 -7.50 -8.84 -29.17
N LYS A 152 -6.74 -7.77 -28.89
CA LYS A 152 -7.24 -6.60 -28.15
C LYS A 152 -8.31 -5.84 -28.94
N LEU A 153 -8.15 -5.70 -30.26
CA LEU A 153 -9.18 -5.10 -31.13
C LEU A 153 -10.48 -5.89 -31.13
N HIS A 154 -10.38 -7.22 -31.19
CA HIS A 154 -11.53 -8.11 -31.14
C HIS A 154 -12.31 -7.97 -29.83
N SER A 155 -11.60 -7.90 -28.71
CA SER A 155 -12.21 -7.69 -27.39
C SER A 155 -12.84 -6.31 -27.24
N ILE A 156 -12.21 -5.25 -27.78
CA ILE A 156 -12.84 -3.91 -27.87
C ILE A 156 -14.15 -3.98 -28.65
N GLN A 157 -14.23 -4.75 -29.74
CA GLN A 157 -15.44 -4.88 -30.54
C GLN A 157 -16.52 -5.70 -29.83
N ARG A 158 -16.14 -6.77 -29.11
CA ARG A 158 -17.05 -7.66 -28.39
C ARG A 158 -17.66 -7.08 -27.12
N LEU A 159 -16.96 -6.18 -26.42
CA LEU A 159 -17.51 -5.58 -25.20
C LEU A 159 -18.70 -4.69 -25.52
N GLY A 160 -19.77 -4.77 -24.73
CA GLY A 160 -20.93 -3.91 -24.87
C GLY A 160 -20.64 -2.50 -24.36
N PHE A 161 -21.17 -1.49 -25.06
CA PHE A 161 -21.18 -0.12 -24.55
C PHE A 161 -22.54 0.49 -24.87
N GLY A 162 -23.33 0.75 -23.84
CA GLY A 162 -24.72 1.17 -23.95
C GLY A 162 -24.94 2.61 -23.54
N THR A 163 -26.12 3.12 -23.91
CA THR A 163 -26.61 4.45 -23.55
C THR A 163 -27.66 4.32 -22.45
N CYS A 164 -27.46 5.07 -21.38
CA CYS A 164 -28.39 5.28 -20.29
C CYS A 164 -28.27 6.73 -19.85
N ASN A 165 -29.38 7.45 -19.91
CA ASN A 165 -29.50 8.86 -19.62
C ASN A 165 -30.46 9.08 -18.45
N LYS A 166 -30.28 10.24 -17.82
CA LYS A 166 -31.15 10.77 -16.78
C LYS A 166 -31.99 11.91 -17.30
N ILE A 167 -33.19 12.03 -16.76
CA ILE A 167 -34.10 13.14 -16.99
C ILE A 167 -34.59 13.69 -15.65
N TYR A 168 -34.21 14.93 -15.37
CA TYR A 168 -34.62 15.67 -14.20
C TYR A 168 -35.80 16.56 -14.56
N VAL A 169 -36.87 16.47 -13.78
CA VAL A 169 -38.14 17.15 -14.05
C VAL A 169 -38.53 17.93 -12.79
N GLU A 170 -38.60 19.24 -12.89
CA GLU A 170 -39.00 20.10 -11.77
C GLU A 170 -40.46 20.55 -11.94
N PHE A 171 -41.20 20.60 -10.84
CA PHE A 171 -42.57 21.09 -10.79
C PHE A 171 -42.70 22.34 -9.91
N GLU A 172 -43.77 23.11 -10.11
CA GLU A 172 -44.08 24.26 -9.25
C GLU A 172 -44.48 23.82 -7.85
N SER A 173 -45.23 22.72 -7.77
CA SER A 173 -45.68 22.06 -6.54
C SER A 173 -45.62 20.54 -6.72
N PRO A 174 -45.38 19.77 -5.65
CA PRO A 174 -45.37 18.32 -5.72
C PRO A 174 -46.81 17.82 -5.92
N TRP A 175 -46.98 16.83 -6.77
CA TRP A 175 -48.26 16.13 -6.99
C TRP A 175 -48.24 14.70 -6.41
N TRP A 176 -47.16 14.34 -5.73
CA TRP A 176 -46.94 13.08 -5.04
C TRP A 176 -46.93 13.29 -3.52
N ASP A 177 -47.09 12.20 -2.77
CA ASP A 177 -47.12 12.22 -1.30
C ASP A 177 -45.77 12.65 -0.70
N ALA A 178 -45.81 13.27 0.48
CA ALA A 178 -44.63 13.87 1.11
C ALA A 178 -43.53 12.84 1.48
N ASP A 179 -43.92 11.60 1.75
CA ASP A 179 -43.06 10.46 2.08
C ASP A 179 -42.69 9.60 0.86
N CYS A 180 -43.18 9.95 -0.33
CA CYS A 180 -42.89 9.23 -1.56
C CYS A 180 -41.41 9.33 -1.92
N GLU A 181 -40.75 8.17 -2.12
CA GLU A 181 -39.35 8.09 -2.55
C GLU A 181 -39.20 7.70 -4.03
N VAL A 182 -40.11 6.86 -4.53
CA VAL A 182 -40.08 6.33 -5.91
C VAL A 182 -41.50 6.23 -6.44
N ILE A 183 -41.67 6.61 -7.71
CA ILE A 183 -42.91 6.51 -8.48
C ILE A 183 -42.67 5.51 -9.61
N TYR A 184 -43.43 4.41 -9.63
CA TYR A 184 -43.37 3.41 -10.69
C TYR A 184 -44.45 3.64 -11.75
N LEU A 185 -44.09 3.46 -13.02
CA LEU A 185 -45.02 3.59 -14.16
C LEU A 185 -45.40 2.18 -14.64
N LEU A 186 -46.66 1.80 -14.47
CA LEU A 186 -47.19 0.49 -14.86
C LEU A 186 -48.14 0.63 -16.06
N TRP A 187 -47.67 0.23 -17.24
CA TRP A 187 -48.45 0.28 -18.46
C TRP A 187 -49.49 -0.85 -18.50
N LYS A 188 -50.75 -0.50 -18.77
CA LYS A 188 -51.84 -1.49 -18.82
C LYS A 188 -51.76 -2.43 -20.02
N ASP A 189 -51.03 -2.04 -21.07
CA ASP A 189 -50.95 -2.72 -22.36
C ASP A 189 -49.64 -3.52 -22.55
N GLU A 190 -48.86 -3.73 -21.49
CA GLU A 190 -47.68 -4.60 -21.49
C GLU A 190 -48.08 -6.03 -21.04
N GLU A 191 -48.75 -6.77 -21.93
CA GLU A 191 -49.16 -8.16 -21.68
C GLU A 191 -48.05 -9.19 -21.99
N ASP A 192 -47.07 -8.81 -22.84
CA ASP A 192 -45.92 -9.63 -23.23
C ASP A 192 -44.68 -9.29 -22.40
N PHE A 193 -43.99 -10.31 -21.87
CA PHE A 193 -42.70 -10.16 -21.18
C PHE A 193 -41.56 -9.88 -22.17
N SER A 194 -41.53 -8.67 -22.73
CA SER A 194 -40.50 -8.19 -23.67
C SER A 194 -39.95 -6.85 -23.21
N ASP A 195 -38.63 -6.68 -23.28
CA ASP A 195 -37.97 -5.41 -23.03
C ASP A 195 -37.78 -4.58 -24.32
N GLN A 196 -38.26 -5.07 -25.47
CA GLN A 196 -38.15 -4.36 -26.75
C GLN A 196 -39.32 -3.43 -27.01
N VAL A 197 -39.01 -2.19 -27.42
CA VAL A 197 -40.01 -1.21 -27.88
C VAL A 197 -40.12 -1.33 -29.41
N SER A 198 -41.30 -1.68 -29.90
CA SER A 198 -41.55 -1.98 -31.33
C SER A 198 -41.40 -0.76 -32.26
N ASP A 199 -41.74 0.44 -31.79
CA ASP A 199 -41.53 1.71 -32.49
C ASP A 199 -40.95 2.77 -31.52
N THR A 200 -39.63 2.85 -31.47
CA THR A 200 -38.87 3.80 -30.64
C THR A 200 -39.38 5.25 -30.83
N SER A 201 -39.75 5.65 -32.05
CA SER A 201 -40.15 7.04 -32.32
C SER A 201 -41.46 7.44 -31.64
N LYS A 202 -42.36 6.48 -31.41
CA LYS A 202 -43.69 6.68 -30.81
C LYS A 202 -43.77 6.30 -29.34
N SER A 203 -42.90 5.40 -28.88
CA SER A 203 -43.06 4.76 -27.57
C SER A 203 -41.78 4.74 -26.73
N TRP A 204 -40.78 5.57 -27.04
CA TRP A 204 -39.53 5.63 -26.28
C TRP A 204 -39.73 5.80 -24.76
N MET A 205 -40.77 6.53 -24.33
CA MET A 205 -41.08 6.74 -22.91
C MET A 205 -41.50 5.46 -22.18
N LYS A 206 -41.96 4.42 -22.89
CA LYS A 206 -42.28 3.12 -22.26
C LYS A 206 -41.05 2.48 -21.61
N LYS A 207 -39.85 2.82 -22.10
CA LYS A 207 -38.57 2.35 -21.53
C LYS A 207 -38.19 3.04 -20.21
N MET A 208 -38.97 4.02 -19.74
CA MET A 208 -38.80 4.65 -18.43
C MET A 208 -39.60 3.89 -17.36
N PRO A 209 -38.94 3.23 -16.38
CA PRO A 209 -39.64 2.42 -15.37
C PRO A 209 -40.34 3.27 -14.29
N GLY A 210 -39.93 4.54 -14.15
CA GLY A 210 -40.36 5.37 -13.02
C GLY A 210 -39.53 6.62 -12.82
N PHE A 211 -39.83 7.30 -11.72
CA PHE A 211 -39.11 8.46 -11.22
C PHE A 211 -38.70 8.26 -9.76
N THR A 212 -37.45 8.60 -9.43
CA THR A 212 -37.02 8.78 -8.04
C THR A 212 -37.30 10.22 -7.61
N VAL A 213 -37.88 10.39 -6.42
CA VAL A 213 -38.11 11.70 -5.81
C VAL A 213 -36.81 12.19 -5.18
N LEU A 214 -36.30 13.35 -5.58
CA LEU A 214 -35.13 13.94 -4.94
C LEU A 214 -35.55 14.69 -3.68
N LYS A 215 -35.21 14.11 -2.51
CA LYS A 215 -35.57 14.70 -1.21
C LYS A 215 -34.88 16.06 -0.97
N PRO A 216 -35.60 17.05 -0.43
CA PRO A 216 -35.04 18.37 -0.15
C PRO A 216 -34.10 18.35 1.06
N ILE A 217 -32.80 18.22 0.80
CA ILE A 217 -31.76 18.62 1.74
C ILE A 217 -31.43 20.09 1.44
N GLU A 218 -32.10 21.01 2.14
CA GLU A 218 -31.94 22.49 2.12
C GLU A 218 -31.93 23.21 0.75
N ARG A 219 -32.05 22.53 -0.41
CA ARG A 219 -31.83 23.12 -1.74
C ARG A 219 -32.65 22.54 -2.91
N TYR A 220 -33.59 21.62 -2.68
CA TYR A 220 -34.41 21.07 -3.76
C TYR A 220 -35.83 21.64 -3.81
N SER A 221 -36.26 22.11 -4.98
CA SER A 221 -37.66 22.44 -5.33
C SER A 221 -38.26 21.30 -6.16
N HIS A 222 -39.07 20.43 -5.55
CA HIS A 222 -39.99 19.49 -6.22
C HIS A 222 -39.44 18.83 -7.51
N VAL A 223 -38.34 18.08 -7.40
CA VAL A 223 -37.63 17.45 -8.55
C VAL A 223 -37.80 15.94 -8.56
N LEU A 224 -38.13 15.40 -9.74
CA LEU A 224 -38.12 13.98 -10.07
C LEU A 224 -36.91 13.64 -10.96
N CYS A 225 -36.33 12.45 -10.78
CA CYS A 225 -35.25 11.91 -11.62
C CYS A 225 -35.71 10.60 -12.27
N GLY A 226 -35.86 10.60 -13.59
CA GLY A 226 -36.15 9.40 -14.38
C GLY A 226 -34.89 8.88 -15.08
N TRP A 227 -34.87 7.58 -15.37
CA TRP A 227 -33.80 6.90 -16.10
C TRP A 227 -34.33 6.29 -17.39
N ILE A 228 -33.53 6.36 -18.45
CA ILE A 228 -33.86 5.76 -19.74
C ILE A 228 -32.62 5.19 -20.42
N ALA A 229 -32.69 3.94 -20.85
CA ALA A 229 -31.59 3.22 -21.47
C ALA A 229 -31.97 2.67 -22.87
N GLY A 230 -30.96 2.31 -23.65
CA GLY A 230 -31.12 1.70 -24.99
C GLY A 230 -31.31 2.73 -26.11
N HIS A 231 -31.80 2.26 -27.26
CA HIS A 231 -32.02 3.07 -28.45
C HIS A 231 -33.07 4.17 -28.23
N GLU A 232 -33.98 3.96 -27.28
CA GLU A 232 -34.96 4.94 -26.82
C GLU A 232 -34.28 6.15 -26.16
N SER A 233 -33.21 5.88 -25.41
CA SER A 233 -32.37 6.93 -24.81
C SER A 233 -31.62 7.72 -25.88
N GLU A 234 -31.09 7.03 -26.90
CA GLU A 234 -30.38 7.63 -28.03
C GLU A 234 -31.33 8.50 -28.88
N TYR A 235 -32.55 8.01 -29.13
CA TYR A 235 -33.60 8.77 -29.80
C TYR A 235 -34.02 10.00 -28.99
N MET A 236 -34.20 9.88 -27.67
CA MET A 236 -34.52 11.02 -26.80
C MET A 236 -33.48 12.15 -26.96
N GLU A 237 -32.20 11.84 -27.12
CA GLU A 237 -31.17 12.86 -27.32
C GLU A 237 -31.33 13.65 -28.63
N THR A 238 -31.96 13.08 -29.65
CA THR A 238 -32.22 13.76 -30.94
C THR A 238 -33.36 14.78 -30.85
N LEU A 239 -34.25 14.64 -29.87
CA LEU A 239 -35.41 15.51 -29.66
C LEU A 239 -34.99 16.85 -29.07
N THR A 240 -35.71 17.92 -29.37
CA THR A 240 -35.54 19.22 -28.69
C THR A 240 -35.99 19.14 -27.22
N GLU A 241 -35.52 20.09 -26.40
CA GLU A 241 -35.94 20.18 -24.99
C GLU A 241 -37.46 20.34 -24.85
N GLN A 242 -38.09 21.07 -25.78
CA GLN A 242 -39.54 21.30 -25.81
C GLN A 242 -40.33 20.05 -26.15
N GLU A 243 -39.84 19.23 -27.08
CA GLU A 243 -40.43 17.94 -27.42
C GLU A 243 -40.36 16.98 -26.24
N VAL A 244 -39.21 16.87 -25.59
CA VAL A 244 -39.09 16.01 -24.39
C VAL A 244 -39.94 16.51 -23.25
N ARG A 245 -40.00 17.83 -23.01
CA ARG A 245 -40.90 18.39 -22.01
C ARG A 245 -42.37 18.06 -22.32
N ARG A 246 -42.78 18.15 -23.58
CA ARG A 246 -44.15 17.78 -24.02
C ARG A 246 -44.42 16.31 -23.74
N SER A 247 -43.53 15.42 -24.17
CA SER A 247 -43.65 13.99 -23.95
C SER A 247 -43.75 13.64 -22.46
N ILE A 248 -42.89 14.21 -21.60
CA ILE A 248 -42.98 13.99 -20.15
C ILE A 248 -44.26 14.58 -19.54
N THR A 249 -44.75 15.71 -20.06
CA THR A 249 -46.04 16.27 -19.64
C THR A 249 -47.18 15.30 -19.95
N GLU A 250 -47.21 14.76 -21.17
CA GLU A 250 -48.20 13.77 -21.60
C GLU A 250 -48.12 12.49 -20.76
N LEU A 251 -46.90 12.00 -20.49
CA LEU A 251 -46.66 10.84 -19.64
C LEU A 251 -47.24 11.04 -18.24
N VAL A 252 -46.86 12.12 -17.55
CA VAL A 252 -47.34 12.38 -16.18
C VAL A 252 -48.86 12.51 -16.16
N ARG A 253 -49.45 13.27 -17.08
CA ARG A 253 -50.92 13.43 -17.16
C ARG A 253 -51.64 12.11 -17.44
N THR A 254 -51.04 11.23 -18.23
CA THR A 254 -51.62 9.90 -18.52
C THR A 254 -51.69 9.05 -17.25
N PHE A 255 -50.64 9.06 -16.44
CA PHE A 255 -50.55 8.24 -15.23
C PHE A 255 -51.27 8.84 -14.02
N THR A 256 -51.39 10.16 -13.92
CA THR A 256 -52.10 10.83 -12.81
C THR A 256 -53.58 11.07 -13.11
N GLY A 257 -53.97 11.15 -14.39
CA GLY A 257 -55.30 11.58 -14.81
C GLY A 257 -55.56 13.08 -14.62
N ASP A 258 -54.56 13.86 -14.18
CA ASP A 258 -54.69 15.29 -13.91
C ASP A 258 -54.10 16.12 -15.06
N PRO A 259 -54.92 16.82 -15.87
CA PRO A 259 -54.46 17.59 -17.01
C PRO A 259 -53.74 18.90 -16.63
N THR A 260 -53.76 19.31 -15.36
CA THR A 260 -53.15 20.56 -14.90
C THR A 260 -51.65 20.40 -14.63
N ILE A 261 -51.19 19.18 -14.35
CA ILE A 261 -49.80 18.91 -14.03
C ILE A 261 -48.92 19.18 -15.26
N THR A 262 -47.96 20.09 -15.07
CA THR A 262 -47.02 20.50 -16.13
C THR A 262 -45.64 20.72 -15.52
N PRO A 263 -44.58 20.07 -16.02
CA PRO A 263 -43.20 20.35 -15.63
C PRO A 263 -42.86 21.83 -15.82
N LYS A 264 -42.22 22.44 -14.82
CA LYS A 264 -41.67 23.80 -14.84
C LYS A 264 -40.40 23.86 -15.68
N ARG A 265 -39.44 22.97 -15.40
CA ARG A 265 -38.16 22.85 -16.10
C ARG A 265 -37.79 21.39 -16.29
N ILE A 266 -36.94 21.14 -17.28
CA ILE A 266 -36.40 19.81 -17.57
C ILE A 266 -34.91 19.90 -17.85
N LEU A 267 -34.17 18.87 -17.46
CA LEU A 267 -32.75 18.73 -17.75
C LEU A 267 -32.44 17.27 -18.00
N ARG A 268 -31.73 16.96 -19.08
CA ARG A 268 -31.37 15.58 -19.43
C ARG A 268 -29.88 15.43 -19.71
N SER A 269 -29.33 14.25 -19.45
CA SER A 269 -28.00 13.88 -19.96
C SER A 269 -28.07 13.54 -21.46
N GLN A 270 -26.94 13.66 -22.14
CA GLN A 270 -26.80 13.36 -23.57
C GLN A 270 -25.48 12.63 -23.83
N TRP A 271 -25.33 11.44 -23.24
CA TRP A 271 -24.07 10.70 -23.26
C TRP A 271 -23.75 10.07 -24.62
N PHE A 272 -24.75 9.80 -25.47
CA PHE A 272 -24.56 9.18 -26.77
C PHE A 272 -24.00 10.16 -27.81
N HIS A 273 -24.58 11.35 -27.92
CA HIS A 273 -24.11 12.40 -28.83
C HIS A 273 -22.91 13.18 -28.29
N ASP A 274 -22.52 12.97 -27.03
CA ASP A 274 -21.26 13.52 -26.52
C ASP A 274 -20.08 12.95 -27.33
N PRO A 275 -19.32 13.81 -28.03
CA PRO A 275 -18.31 13.37 -28.98
C PRO A 275 -17.08 12.74 -28.31
N TRP A 276 -16.97 12.80 -26.98
CA TRP A 276 -15.87 12.27 -26.19
C TRP A 276 -16.26 11.01 -25.41
N THR A 277 -17.55 10.79 -25.13
CA THR A 277 -18.02 9.58 -24.43
C THR A 277 -18.68 8.55 -25.34
N CYS A 278 -19.53 8.97 -26.28
CA CYS A 278 -20.23 8.08 -27.23
C CYS A 278 -21.01 6.93 -26.55
N GLY A 279 -21.69 7.23 -25.43
CA GLY A 279 -22.41 6.29 -24.58
C GLY A 279 -22.09 6.47 -23.09
N SER A 280 -22.69 5.65 -22.22
CA SER A 280 -22.62 5.87 -20.77
C SER A 280 -22.18 4.70 -19.91
N TYR A 281 -22.31 3.43 -20.30
CA TYR A 281 -21.95 2.28 -19.45
C TYR A 281 -21.43 1.08 -20.26
N SER A 282 -20.40 0.39 -19.77
CA SER A 282 -19.90 -0.85 -20.39
C SER A 282 -20.58 -2.09 -19.79
N HIS A 283 -20.87 -3.09 -20.61
CA HIS A 283 -21.53 -4.31 -20.16
C HIS A 283 -21.01 -5.53 -20.92
N PRO A 284 -21.10 -6.74 -20.35
CA PRO A 284 -20.89 -7.97 -21.08
C PRO A 284 -21.94 -8.10 -22.18
N ALA A 285 -21.54 -7.98 -23.45
CA ALA A 285 -22.44 -8.27 -24.57
C ALA A 285 -22.47 -9.76 -24.87
N ILE A 286 -23.46 -10.20 -25.66
CA ILE A 286 -23.56 -11.58 -26.13
C ILE A 286 -22.26 -11.97 -26.85
N GLY A 287 -21.62 -13.05 -26.39
CA GLY A 287 -20.36 -13.55 -26.93
C GLY A 287 -19.10 -12.90 -26.34
N CYS A 288 -19.22 -12.01 -25.35
CA CYS A 288 -18.10 -11.54 -24.54
C CYS A 288 -17.69 -12.60 -23.51
N SER A 289 -16.39 -12.79 -23.32
CA SER A 289 -15.80 -13.74 -22.37
C SER A 289 -14.92 -13.05 -21.34
N ALA A 290 -14.54 -13.76 -20.26
CA ALA A 290 -13.54 -13.26 -19.30
C ALA A 290 -12.20 -12.92 -19.98
N GLN A 291 -11.81 -13.70 -21.00
CA GLN A 291 -10.62 -13.45 -21.80
C GLN A 291 -10.67 -12.08 -22.51
N ASP A 292 -11.86 -11.63 -22.93
CA ASP A 292 -12.00 -10.32 -23.55
C ASP A 292 -11.70 -9.18 -22.57
N LEU A 293 -12.07 -9.33 -21.29
CA LEU A 293 -11.74 -8.38 -20.24
C LEU A 293 -10.25 -8.42 -19.88
N GLU A 294 -9.62 -9.60 -19.85
CA GLU A 294 -8.18 -9.75 -19.68
C GLU A 294 -7.39 -9.08 -20.81
N ASN A 295 -7.81 -9.29 -22.05
CA ASN A 295 -7.22 -8.65 -23.22
C ASN A 295 -7.33 -7.11 -23.13
N MET A 296 -8.40 -6.58 -22.53
CA MET A 296 -8.51 -5.14 -22.28
C MET A 296 -7.48 -4.64 -21.27
N MET A 297 -7.26 -5.38 -20.18
CA MET A 297 -6.30 -5.06 -19.11
C MET A 297 -4.84 -5.23 -19.52
N GLU A 298 -4.57 -6.02 -20.56
CA GLU A 298 -3.20 -6.35 -20.94
C GLU A 298 -2.39 -5.10 -21.32
N PRO A 299 -1.21 -4.85 -20.72
CA PRO A 299 -0.37 -3.74 -21.11
C PRO A 299 0.35 -4.06 -22.43
N LEU A 300 0.74 -3.02 -23.17
CA LEU A 300 1.55 -3.14 -24.37
C LEU A 300 2.94 -2.54 -24.14
N PRO A 301 4.00 -3.09 -24.78
CA PRO A 301 3.96 -4.31 -25.58
C PRO A 301 3.73 -5.57 -24.71
N THR A 302 3.16 -6.62 -25.31
CA THR A 302 2.86 -7.89 -24.63
C THR A 302 4.14 -8.68 -24.33
N LYS A 303 4.10 -9.59 -23.34
CA LYS A 303 5.25 -10.44 -22.99
C LYS A 303 5.70 -11.23 -24.23
N GLY A 304 6.97 -11.06 -24.64
CA GLY A 304 7.57 -11.71 -25.81
C GLY A 304 7.97 -10.78 -26.97
N SER A 305 7.66 -9.49 -26.90
CA SER A 305 8.19 -8.51 -27.87
C SER A 305 9.66 -8.15 -27.60
N GLU A 306 10.43 -7.80 -28.63
CA GLU A 306 11.85 -7.39 -28.53
C GLU A 306 12.07 -6.11 -27.68
N SER A 307 11.02 -5.38 -27.31
CA SER A 307 11.07 -4.19 -26.45
C SER A 307 10.68 -4.53 -24.99
N PRO A 308 11.58 -4.36 -24.00
CA PRO A 308 11.31 -4.72 -22.60
C PRO A 308 10.54 -3.64 -21.80
N THR A 309 10.29 -2.46 -22.37
CA THR A 309 9.70 -1.32 -21.65
C THR A 309 8.18 -1.26 -21.83
N LEU A 310 7.42 -1.07 -20.74
CA LEU A 310 5.98 -0.83 -20.81
C LEU A 310 5.67 0.50 -21.51
N GLN A 311 4.81 0.47 -22.53
CA GLN A 311 4.52 1.61 -23.40
C GLN A 311 3.05 2.01 -23.48
N VAL A 312 2.08 1.13 -23.25
CA VAL A 312 0.65 1.48 -23.23
C VAL A 312 -0.08 0.68 -22.16
N LEU A 313 -0.77 1.36 -21.24
CA LEU A 313 -1.54 0.73 -20.17
C LEU A 313 -3.03 1.13 -20.28
N PHE A 314 -3.96 0.27 -19.87
CA PHE A 314 -5.40 0.53 -20.04
C PHE A 314 -6.12 0.58 -18.70
N ALA A 315 -6.74 1.72 -18.40
CA ALA A 315 -7.49 1.95 -17.16
C ALA A 315 -8.88 2.55 -17.45
N GLY A 316 -9.87 2.13 -16.68
CA GLY A 316 -11.29 2.46 -16.81
C GLY A 316 -12.17 1.28 -16.41
N GLU A 317 -13.43 1.55 -16.09
CA GLU A 317 -14.38 0.51 -15.64
C GLU A 317 -14.54 -0.65 -16.64
N ALA A 318 -14.43 -0.37 -17.95
CA ALA A 318 -14.46 -1.38 -19.01
C ALA A 318 -13.25 -2.33 -19.02
N THR A 319 -12.28 -2.11 -18.12
CA THR A 319 -11.10 -2.97 -17.91
C THR A 319 -11.17 -3.68 -16.57
N HIS A 320 -12.28 -3.62 -15.83
CA HIS A 320 -12.41 -4.32 -14.56
C HIS A 320 -13.27 -5.58 -14.73
N PRO A 321 -12.83 -6.76 -14.24
CA PRO A 321 -13.57 -8.01 -14.44
C PRO A 321 -14.93 -8.03 -13.72
N CYS A 322 -14.99 -7.53 -12.49
CA CYS A 322 -16.21 -7.62 -11.65
C CYS A 322 -16.95 -6.28 -11.44
N TYR A 323 -16.29 -5.14 -11.71
CA TYR A 323 -16.80 -3.80 -11.39
C TYR A 323 -16.90 -2.94 -12.66
N TYR A 324 -17.22 -3.55 -13.79
CA TYR A 324 -17.60 -2.82 -14.99
C TYR A 324 -18.85 -1.97 -14.70
N SER A 325 -18.99 -0.85 -15.42
CA SER A 325 -20.01 0.18 -15.21
C SER A 325 -19.96 1.00 -13.93
N THR A 326 -19.03 0.74 -13.00
CA THR A 326 -19.00 1.44 -11.71
C THR A 326 -17.88 2.49 -11.63
N VAL A 327 -18.05 3.45 -10.71
CA VAL A 327 -17.03 4.48 -10.44
C VAL A 327 -15.85 3.89 -9.66
N HIS A 328 -16.10 2.97 -8.71
CA HIS A 328 -15.02 2.31 -7.95
C HIS A 328 -14.19 1.40 -8.86
N GLY A 329 -14.79 0.67 -9.81
CA GLY A 329 -14.06 -0.12 -10.80
C GLY A 329 -13.15 0.75 -11.67
N ALA A 330 -13.57 1.97 -11.98
CA ALA A 330 -12.69 2.96 -12.60
C ALA A 330 -11.53 3.35 -11.66
N VAL A 331 -11.79 3.76 -10.41
CA VAL A 331 -10.74 4.11 -9.43
C VAL A 331 -9.68 3.02 -9.31
N VAL A 332 -10.10 1.79 -9.05
CA VAL A 332 -9.22 0.62 -8.84
C VAL A 332 -8.40 0.31 -10.09
N SER A 333 -9.01 0.35 -11.28
CA SER A 333 -8.23 0.17 -12.53
C SER A 333 -7.18 1.27 -12.75
N GLY A 334 -7.41 2.49 -12.24
CA GLY A 334 -6.44 3.58 -12.26
C GLY A 334 -5.26 3.34 -11.32
N TRP A 335 -5.53 2.86 -10.11
CA TRP A 335 -4.49 2.43 -9.18
C TRP A 335 -3.70 1.24 -9.72
N ARG A 336 -4.37 0.23 -10.27
CA ARG A 336 -3.74 -0.94 -10.89
C ARG A 336 -2.66 -0.56 -11.92
N GLU A 337 -2.99 0.33 -12.86
CA GLU A 337 -1.99 0.73 -13.88
C GLU A 337 -0.92 1.67 -13.34
N ALA A 338 -1.23 2.49 -12.32
CA ALA A 338 -0.22 3.26 -11.61
C ALA A 338 0.76 2.34 -10.88
N ASP A 339 0.27 1.34 -10.16
CA ASP A 339 1.08 0.37 -9.42
C ASP A 339 1.90 -0.52 -10.36
N ARG A 340 1.36 -0.84 -11.55
CA ARG A 340 2.12 -1.51 -12.62
C ARG A 340 3.29 -0.67 -13.12
N LEU A 341 3.09 0.64 -13.27
CA LEU A 341 4.17 1.58 -13.64
C LEU A 341 5.15 1.80 -12.50
N ILE A 342 4.67 1.98 -11.28
CA ILE A 342 5.51 2.08 -10.07
C ILE A 342 6.39 0.84 -10.04
N SER A 343 5.82 -0.36 -10.01
CA SER A 343 6.54 -1.63 -10.03
C SER A 343 7.52 -1.80 -11.20
N HIS A 344 7.21 -1.24 -12.38
CA HIS A 344 8.12 -1.26 -13.54
C HIS A 344 9.37 -0.38 -13.33
N TYR A 345 9.24 0.75 -12.64
CA TYR A 345 10.31 1.73 -12.39
C TYR A 345 10.91 1.65 -10.99
N SER A 346 10.45 0.70 -10.19
CA SER A 346 10.73 0.59 -8.76
C SER A 346 11.67 -0.59 -8.49
N SER A 347 12.92 -0.31 -8.16
CA SER A 347 13.90 -1.31 -7.74
C SER A 347 14.69 -0.90 -6.47
N ILE A 348 14.69 -1.72 -5.38
CA ILE A 348 15.85 -2.14 -4.48
C ILE A 348 16.09 -1.55 -3.05
N SER A 349 16.84 -2.26 -2.18
CA SER A 349 17.65 -1.76 -1.02
C SER A 349 18.14 -0.31 -1.15
N PRO A 350 18.09 0.54 -0.09
CA PRO A 350 18.15 2.01 -0.15
C PRO A 350 19.29 2.60 -0.99
N CYS A 351 20.50 2.06 -0.86
CA CYS A 351 21.66 2.56 -1.59
C CYS A 351 21.64 2.12 -3.06
N ILE A 352 21.37 0.83 -3.28
CA ILE A 352 21.34 0.23 -4.62
C ILE A 352 20.10 0.76 -5.39
N SER A 353 18.99 1.06 -4.71
CA SER A 353 17.80 1.68 -5.31
C SER A 353 17.99 3.13 -5.66
N ALA A 354 18.61 3.90 -4.76
CA ALA A 354 18.95 5.26 -5.07
C ALA A 354 19.87 5.29 -6.30
N ALA A 355 20.92 4.47 -6.32
CA ALA A 355 21.84 4.38 -7.45
C ALA A 355 21.15 3.93 -8.75
N GLN A 356 20.33 2.88 -8.72
CA GLN A 356 19.62 2.42 -9.92
C GLN A 356 18.69 3.51 -10.47
N ARG A 357 17.94 4.18 -9.59
CA ARG A 357 17.01 5.24 -9.98
C ARG A 357 17.74 6.46 -10.54
N LEU A 358 18.88 6.85 -9.96
CA LEU A 358 19.75 7.90 -10.48
C LEU A 358 20.37 7.53 -11.83
N VAL A 359 20.95 6.33 -11.97
CA VAL A 359 21.56 5.86 -13.23
C VAL A 359 20.50 5.80 -14.34
N ASN A 360 19.30 5.27 -14.04
CA ASN A 360 18.18 5.23 -14.99
C ASN A 360 17.67 6.64 -15.37
N ALA A 361 17.83 7.62 -14.48
CA ALA A 361 17.51 9.03 -14.76
C ALA A 361 18.61 9.78 -15.54
N GLY A 362 19.70 9.11 -15.91
CA GLY A 362 20.79 9.67 -16.71
C GLY A 362 21.95 10.24 -15.90
N PHE A 363 22.04 9.95 -14.60
CA PHE A 363 23.21 10.31 -13.80
C PHE A 363 24.36 9.34 -14.11
N HIS A 364 25.44 9.86 -14.70
CA HIS A 364 26.58 9.04 -15.14
C HIS A 364 27.72 8.94 -14.10
N HIS A 365 27.71 9.78 -13.06
CA HIS A 365 28.76 9.86 -12.04
C HIS A 365 28.26 9.43 -10.66
N VAL A 366 27.62 8.26 -10.60
CA VAL A 366 27.16 7.64 -9.35
C VAL A 366 28.21 6.67 -8.83
N ARG A 367 28.50 6.72 -7.52
CA ARG A 367 29.41 5.80 -6.83
C ARG A 367 28.78 5.36 -5.50
N ILE A 368 28.84 4.06 -5.22
CA ILE A 368 28.47 3.46 -3.94
C ILE A 368 29.76 3.06 -3.22
N LEU A 369 29.91 3.49 -1.97
CA LEU A 369 31.02 3.10 -1.10
C LEU A 369 30.47 2.13 -0.05
N GLU A 370 30.88 0.87 -0.13
CA GLU A 370 30.44 -0.20 0.76
C GLU A 370 31.60 -0.58 1.69
N ALA A 371 31.35 -0.51 3.00
CA ALA A 371 32.37 -0.77 4.01
C ALA A 371 32.83 -2.23 4.01
N THR A 372 31.92 -3.16 3.68
CA THR A 372 32.19 -4.59 3.65
C THR A 372 32.63 -5.09 2.27
N GLU A 373 32.97 -6.37 2.19
CA GLU A 373 33.33 -7.05 0.93
C GLU A 373 32.10 -7.47 0.10
N ARG A 374 30.87 -7.20 0.57
CA ARG A 374 29.63 -7.67 -0.08
C ARG A 374 28.54 -6.61 -0.08
N SER A 375 27.59 -6.75 -1.01
CA SER A 375 26.35 -5.98 -1.00
C SER A 375 25.29 -6.65 -0.12
N GLY A 376 24.25 -5.90 0.25
CA GLY A 376 23.04 -6.41 0.89
C GLY A 376 22.85 -5.97 2.34
N GLY A 377 23.93 -5.62 3.05
CA GLY A 377 23.85 -5.14 4.43
C GLY A 377 23.09 -6.14 5.33
N ARG A 378 21.95 -5.75 5.87
CA ARG A 378 21.10 -6.63 6.72
C ARG A 378 20.31 -7.70 5.94
N ILE A 379 20.36 -7.71 4.61
CA ILE A 379 19.98 -8.87 3.80
C ILE A 379 21.22 -9.74 3.68
N LYS A 380 21.18 -10.93 4.30
CA LYS A 380 22.31 -11.86 4.37
C LYS A 380 21.80 -13.29 4.43
N THR A 381 22.14 -14.08 3.42
CA THR A 381 21.87 -15.51 3.36
C THR A 381 23.15 -16.27 3.73
N GLY A 382 23.04 -17.21 4.65
CA GLY A 382 24.13 -18.05 5.14
C GLY A 382 23.98 -19.50 4.70
N ARG A 383 25.07 -20.28 4.84
CA ARG A 383 25.04 -21.74 4.68
C ARG A 383 24.93 -22.40 6.06
N PHE A 384 24.02 -23.34 6.17
CA PHE A 384 23.87 -24.18 7.36
C PHE A 384 23.82 -25.64 6.93
N GLY A 385 24.99 -26.25 6.90
CA GLY A 385 25.17 -27.56 6.29
C GLY A 385 24.92 -27.55 4.79
N ASN A 386 23.96 -28.37 4.34
CA ASN A 386 23.57 -28.46 2.94
C ASN A 386 22.47 -27.45 2.59
N SER A 387 21.84 -26.84 3.60
CA SER A 387 20.75 -25.89 3.46
C SER A 387 21.29 -24.45 3.44
N ILE A 388 20.50 -23.55 2.88
CA ILE A 388 20.67 -22.10 3.06
C ILE A 388 19.72 -21.60 4.14
N VAL A 389 20.13 -20.59 4.88
CA VAL A 389 19.33 -19.98 5.95
C VAL A 389 19.52 -18.47 5.93
N GLU A 390 18.51 -17.71 6.35
CA GLU A 390 18.62 -16.26 6.38
C GLU A 390 19.27 -15.78 7.68
N ILE A 391 20.48 -15.22 7.62
CA ILE A 391 21.13 -14.62 8.79
C ILE A 391 20.45 -13.29 9.17
N GLY A 392 19.91 -12.57 8.19
CA GLY A 392 19.28 -11.25 8.36
C GLY A 392 17.79 -11.25 8.05
N ALA A 393 17.35 -10.36 7.15
CA ALA A 393 15.96 -10.30 6.70
C ALA A 393 15.44 -11.69 6.24
N ASN A 394 14.25 -12.07 6.71
CA ASN A 394 13.69 -13.41 6.48
C ASN A 394 12.47 -13.42 5.55
N TRP A 395 11.62 -12.41 5.66
CA TRP A 395 10.31 -12.36 5.01
C TRP A 395 10.13 -11.13 4.12
N ILE A 396 9.25 -11.26 3.14
CA ILE A 396 8.53 -10.12 2.57
C ILE A 396 7.27 -9.96 3.42
N HIS A 397 7.23 -8.89 4.22
CA HIS A 397 6.06 -8.58 5.03
C HIS A 397 4.96 -7.96 4.18
N GLY A 398 3.78 -8.59 4.13
CA GLY A 398 2.68 -8.19 3.27
C GLY A 398 3.02 -8.25 1.77
N PRO A 399 3.17 -9.45 1.18
CA PRO A 399 3.44 -9.62 -0.24
C PRO A 399 2.21 -9.28 -1.10
N CYS A 400 2.06 -8.01 -1.43
CA CYS A 400 1.02 -7.50 -2.32
C CYS A 400 1.61 -6.57 -3.39
N GLU A 401 0.77 -6.12 -4.33
CA GLU A 401 1.18 -5.19 -5.41
C GLU A 401 1.68 -3.83 -4.89
N GLU A 402 1.29 -3.45 -3.67
CA GLU A 402 1.80 -2.23 -3.03
C GLU A 402 3.22 -2.42 -2.48
N ASN A 403 3.64 -3.67 -2.24
CA ASN A 403 4.94 -3.99 -1.70
C ASN A 403 5.99 -4.06 -2.82
N PRO A 404 6.93 -3.10 -2.89
CA PRO A 404 7.91 -3.08 -3.95
C PRO A 404 8.87 -4.28 -3.95
N VAL A 405 9.13 -4.86 -2.78
CA VAL A 405 10.02 -6.01 -2.65
C VAL A 405 9.34 -7.26 -3.23
N PHE A 406 8.04 -7.42 -2.99
CA PHE A 406 7.24 -8.49 -3.61
C PHE A 406 7.24 -8.38 -5.13
N CYS A 407 6.94 -7.19 -5.68
CA CYS A 407 6.91 -6.96 -7.12
C CYS A 407 8.24 -7.31 -7.81
N LEU A 408 9.37 -6.97 -7.17
CA LEU A 408 10.70 -7.31 -7.65
C LEU A 408 11.01 -8.80 -7.54
N ALA A 409 10.73 -9.40 -6.39
CA ALA A 409 10.96 -10.83 -6.18
C ALA A 409 10.17 -11.67 -7.19
N ARG A 410 8.92 -11.27 -7.47
CA ARG A 410 8.11 -11.84 -8.56
C ARG A 410 8.73 -11.64 -9.94
N ARG A 411 9.20 -10.42 -10.25
CA ARG A 411 9.85 -10.10 -11.54
C ARG A 411 11.09 -10.97 -11.79
N TYR A 412 11.87 -11.25 -10.76
CA TYR A 412 13.08 -12.09 -10.86
C TYR A 412 12.82 -13.59 -10.68
N GLY A 413 11.57 -14.00 -10.49
CA GLY A 413 11.23 -15.41 -10.28
C GLY A 413 11.81 -15.98 -9.00
N LEU A 414 11.82 -15.20 -7.92
CA LEU A 414 12.43 -15.54 -6.63
C LEU A 414 11.44 -16.02 -5.56
N LEU A 415 10.16 -16.17 -5.91
CA LEU A 415 9.08 -16.52 -4.97
C LEU A 415 8.54 -17.92 -5.22
N ASP A 416 8.08 -18.58 -4.15
CA ASP A 416 7.28 -19.80 -4.28
C ASP A 416 5.92 -19.47 -4.96
N PRO A 417 5.34 -20.39 -5.76
CA PRO A 417 4.09 -20.12 -6.49
C PRO A 417 2.89 -19.73 -5.61
N GLU A 418 2.84 -20.25 -4.38
CA GLU A 418 1.77 -19.96 -3.41
C GLU A 418 1.71 -18.47 -3.04
N ALA A 419 2.88 -17.81 -2.91
CA ALA A 419 2.97 -16.38 -2.65
C ALA A 419 2.44 -15.52 -3.81
N LEU A 420 2.31 -16.08 -5.01
CA LEU A 420 1.82 -15.38 -6.20
C LEU A 420 0.30 -15.48 -6.37
N THR A 421 -0.39 -16.24 -5.53
CA THR A 421 -1.84 -16.41 -5.62
C THR A 421 -2.57 -15.13 -5.16
N PRO A 422 -3.68 -14.73 -5.83
CA PRO A 422 -4.50 -13.62 -5.36
C PRO A 422 -5.03 -13.82 -3.95
N GLU A 423 -5.34 -15.07 -3.58
CA GLU A 423 -5.83 -15.44 -2.26
C GLU A 423 -4.81 -15.08 -1.18
N ASN A 424 -3.53 -15.44 -1.37
CA ASN A 424 -2.47 -15.06 -0.46
C ASN A 424 -2.34 -13.54 -0.36
N GLN A 425 -2.29 -12.83 -1.51
CA GLN A 425 -2.10 -11.38 -1.58
C GLN A 425 -3.23 -10.56 -0.95
N ALA A 426 -4.45 -11.11 -0.89
CA ALA A 426 -5.62 -10.43 -0.34
C ALA A 426 -5.81 -10.66 1.16
N MET A 427 -5.09 -11.61 1.77
CA MET A 427 -5.21 -11.88 3.20
C MET A 427 -4.68 -10.72 4.03
N ASP A 428 -5.55 -10.09 4.80
CA ASP A 428 -5.18 -9.07 5.78
C ASP A 428 -5.22 -9.69 7.19
N VAL A 429 -4.13 -10.39 7.54
CA VAL A 429 -3.97 -11.00 8.87
C VAL A 429 -3.21 -10.08 9.83
N GLY A 430 -2.95 -8.83 9.46
CA GLY A 430 -2.15 -7.90 10.25
C GLY A 430 -0.70 -8.35 10.51
N GLY A 431 -0.20 -9.37 9.82
CA GLY A 431 1.14 -9.94 10.06
C GLY A 431 1.33 -11.39 9.61
N HIS A 432 1.78 -12.25 10.53
CA HIS A 432 2.19 -13.62 10.23
C HIS A 432 1.00 -14.57 9.99
N PRO A 433 1.19 -15.66 9.21
CA PRO A 433 0.18 -16.69 9.02
C PRO A 433 -0.28 -17.33 10.34
N PRO A 434 -1.52 -17.86 10.42
CA PRO A 434 -1.99 -18.64 11.57
C PRO A 434 -1.22 -19.96 11.64
N TRP A 435 -0.06 -19.95 12.31
CA TRP A 435 0.81 -21.10 12.42
C TRP A 435 0.25 -22.17 13.36
N VAL A 436 0.45 -23.44 13.01
CA VAL A 436 0.14 -24.56 13.89
C VAL A 436 1.21 -24.66 15.00
N PRO A 437 0.85 -24.40 16.29
CA PRO A 437 1.83 -24.29 17.35
C PRO A 437 1.99 -25.58 18.16
N ASN A 438 3.22 -25.91 18.53
CA ASN A 438 3.50 -26.76 19.69
C ASN A 438 3.91 -25.86 20.87
N VAL A 439 3.25 -25.99 22.02
CA VAL A 439 3.56 -25.17 23.20
C VAL A 439 4.06 -26.06 24.32
N PHE A 440 5.19 -25.68 24.93
CA PHE A 440 5.80 -26.43 26.02
C PHE A 440 6.00 -25.55 27.25
N SER A 441 5.78 -26.11 28.43
CA SER A 441 6.07 -25.46 29.70
C SER A 441 7.46 -25.79 30.21
N SER A 442 7.99 -24.93 31.08
CA SER A 442 9.32 -25.12 31.67
C SER A 442 9.47 -26.35 32.59
N SER A 443 8.36 -26.98 32.97
CA SER A 443 8.28 -28.26 33.69
C SER A 443 8.35 -29.50 32.78
N GLY A 444 8.46 -29.31 31.47
CA GLY A 444 8.63 -30.40 30.51
C GLY A 444 7.31 -30.98 29.99
N GLN A 445 6.22 -30.22 30.06
CA GLN A 445 4.90 -30.64 29.59
C GLN A 445 4.54 -29.95 28.28
N LYS A 446 3.98 -30.71 27.32
CA LYS A 446 3.31 -30.14 26.16
C LYS A 446 1.93 -29.65 26.59
N LEU A 447 1.63 -28.38 26.33
CA LEU A 447 0.37 -27.73 26.67
C LEU A 447 -0.63 -27.85 25.52
N ASN A 448 -1.93 -27.84 25.84
CA ASN A 448 -2.97 -27.72 24.82
C ASN A 448 -3.04 -26.25 24.36
N ALA A 449 -3.01 -26.02 23.04
CA ALA A 449 -3.06 -24.68 22.47
C ALA A 449 -4.39 -23.96 22.83
N GLU A 450 -5.48 -24.71 22.97
CA GLU A 450 -6.81 -24.17 23.29
C GLU A 450 -6.84 -23.46 24.65
N ASP A 451 -6.09 -23.96 25.63
CA ASP A 451 -6.04 -23.39 26.99
C ASP A 451 -5.37 -22.00 27.00
N LEU A 452 -4.63 -21.67 25.93
CA LEU A 452 -3.84 -20.45 25.81
C LEU A 452 -4.56 -19.36 25.01
N TYR A 453 -5.61 -19.69 24.25
CA TYR A 453 -6.33 -18.73 23.42
C TYR A 453 -6.83 -17.50 24.18
N PRO A 454 -7.37 -17.59 25.41
CA PRO A 454 -7.81 -16.40 26.14
C PRO A 454 -6.67 -15.40 26.42
N ALA A 455 -5.44 -15.89 26.65
CA ALA A 455 -4.27 -15.04 26.87
C ALA A 455 -3.80 -14.38 25.56
N LEU A 456 -3.81 -15.14 24.45
CA LEU A 456 -3.45 -14.64 23.13
C LEU A 456 -4.44 -13.58 22.63
N GLU A 457 -5.74 -13.80 22.86
CA GLU A 457 -6.80 -12.84 22.53
C GLU A 457 -6.63 -11.54 23.31
N MET A 458 -6.47 -11.61 24.65
CA MET A 458 -6.25 -10.44 25.48
C MET A 458 -4.98 -9.66 25.06
N PHE A 459 -3.89 -10.37 24.76
CA PHE A 459 -2.66 -9.73 24.30
C PHE A 459 -2.85 -9.01 22.96
N SER A 460 -3.55 -9.64 22.02
CA SER A 460 -3.84 -9.07 20.70
C SER A 460 -4.73 -7.82 20.81
N GLU A 461 -5.77 -7.85 21.66
CA GLU A 461 -6.61 -6.68 21.96
C GLU A 461 -5.77 -5.50 22.50
N LEU A 462 -4.88 -5.78 23.46
CA LEU A 462 -4.02 -4.75 24.05
C LEU A 462 -3.03 -4.15 23.07
N LEU A 463 -2.47 -4.95 22.15
CA LEU A 463 -1.60 -4.44 21.08
C LEU A 463 -2.37 -3.57 20.10
N TYR A 464 -3.59 -3.99 19.73
CA TYR A 464 -4.47 -3.19 18.88
C TYR A 464 -4.78 -1.84 19.53
N GLU A 465 -5.20 -1.83 20.79
CA GLU A 465 -5.43 -0.59 21.54
C GLU A 465 -4.17 0.28 21.68
N SER A 466 -3.01 -0.35 21.87
CA SER A 466 -1.72 0.36 21.91
C SER A 466 -1.46 1.14 20.62
N SER A 467 -1.91 0.63 19.47
CA SER A 467 -1.73 1.29 18.17
C SER A 467 -2.67 2.50 17.99
N GLU A 468 -3.82 2.52 18.66
CA GLU A 468 -4.83 3.57 18.51
C GLU A 468 -4.45 4.89 19.20
N PHE A 469 -3.56 4.87 20.20
CA PHE A 469 -3.15 6.10 20.91
C PHE A 469 -2.49 7.15 20.01
N GLN A 470 -1.94 6.71 18.87
CA GLN A 470 -1.37 7.61 17.87
C GLN A 470 -2.42 8.56 17.27
N SER A 471 -3.65 8.09 17.07
CA SER A 471 -4.73 8.86 16.42
C SER A 471 -5.54 9.70 17.43
N GLN A 472 -5.66 9.23 18.67
CA GLN A 472 -6.50 9.84 19.70
C GLN A 472 -5.85 11.06 20.38
N GLY A 473 -4.52 11.13 20.42
CA GLY A 473 -3.75 12.22 21.02
C GLY A 473 -3.71 12.16 22.55
N GLY A 474 -2.50 12.10 23.10
CA GLY A 474 -2.26 11.88 24.53
C GLY A 474 -2.04 10.40 24.83
N GLU A 475 -1.00 10.08 25.59
CA GLU A 475 -0.62 8.71 25.94
C GLU A 475 -0.75 8.52 27.46
N PRO A 476 -1.56 7.56 27.94
CA PRO A 476 -1.75 7.33 29.38
C PRO A 476 -0.47 6.79 30.03
N TRP A 477 0.39 6.17 29.23
CA TRP A 477 1.67 5.61 29.63
C TRP A 477 2.76 6.02 28.64
N ALA A 478 4.01 6.06 29.10
CA ALA A 478 5.14 6.41 28.25
C ALA A 478 5.51 5.31 27.24
N SER A 479 5.13 4.05 27.50
CA SER A 479 5.45 2.92 26.64
C SER A 479 4.34 1.88 26.54
N VAL A 480 4.43 1.06 25.49
CA VAL A 480 3.57 -0.10 25.26
C VAL A 480 3.68 -1.11 26.41
N GLY A 481 4.89 -1.40 26.90
CA GLY A 481 5.10 -2.33 28.01
C GLY A 481 4.47 -1.86 29.32
N ASP A 482 4.57 -0.56 29.63
CA ASP A 482 3.93 0.06 30.80
C ASP A 482 2.39 -0.05 30.72
N PHE A 483 1.81 0.20 29.55
CA PHE A 483 0.37 0.07 29.32
C PHE A 483 -0.11 -1.37 29.49
N ILE A 484 0.54 -2.34 28.82
CA ILE A 484 0.15 -3.76 28.90
C ILE A 484 0.21 -4.25 30.35
N ARG A 485 1.29 -3.98 31.09
CA ARG A 485 1.40 -4.43 32.48
C ARG A 485 0.39 -3.78 33.43
N ALA A 486 -0.06 -2.56 33.13
CA ALA A 486 -1.09 -1.90 33.92
C ALA A 486 -2.49 -2.47 33.68
N GLU A 487 -2.79 -2.86 32.43
CA GLU A 487 -4.11 -3.33 32.01
C GLU A 487 -4.36 -4.81 32.27
N VAL A 488 -3.34 -5.67 32.06
CA VAL A 488 -3.49 -7.13 32.17
C VAL A 488 -4.05 -7.57 33.52
N PRO A 489 -3.55 -7.11 34.70
CA PRO A 489 -4.10 -7.53 35.99
C PRO A 489 -5.58 -7.19 36.16
N GLN A 490 -6.02 -6.03 35.63
CA GLN A 490 -7.40 -5.57 35.73
C GLN A 490 -8.31 -6.43 34.84
N ARG A 491 -7.93 -6.63 33.58
CA ARG A 491 -8.70 -7.46 32.63
C ARG A 491 -8.73 -8.92 33.04
N ALA A 492 -7.62 -9.47 33.54
CA ALA A 492 -7.56 -10.83 34.05
C ALA A 492 -8.46 -11.01 35.28
N ALA A 493 -8.56 -10.00 36.16
CA ALA A 493 -9.46 -10.05 37.31
C ALA A 493 -10.94 -10.07 36.91
N GLU A 494 -11.30 -9.50 35.76
CA GLU A 494 -12.66 -9.46 35.24
C GLU A 494 -12.97 -10.65 34.32
N LYS A 495 -12.21 -10.82 33.23
CA LYS A 495 -12.43 -11.82 32.18
C LYS A 495 -12.15 -13.24 32.67
N TRP A 496 -11.21 -13.43 33.62
CA TRP A 496 -10.79 -14.75 34.12
C TRP A 496 -11.16 -15.00 35.59
N LYS A 497 -12.19 -14.30 36.09
CA LYS A 497 -12.63 -14.41 37.50
C LYS A 497 -13.05 -15.82 37.91
N ASP A 498 -13.62 -16.58 36.98
CA ASP A 498 -14.14 -17.95 37.20
C ASP A 498 -13.15 -19.03 36.71
N THR A 499 -11.95 -18.63 36.26
CA THR A 499 -10.90 -19.54 35.77
C THR A 499 -10.11 -20.13 36.94
N ASP A 500 -9.75 -21.41 36.85
CA ASP A 500 -8.88 -22.06 37.83
C ASP A 500 -7.58 -21.28 38.05
N ALA A 501 -7.13 -21.17 39.30
CA ALA A 501 -5.98 -20.34 39.66
C ALA A 501 -4.68 -20.76 38.95
N LYS A 502 -4.49 -22.07 38.71
CA LYS A 502 -3.31 -22.58 38.00
C LYS A 502 -3.39 -22.26 36.51
N VAL A 503 -4.57 -22.39 35.91
CA VAL A 503 -4.80 -22.01 34.50
C VAL A 503 -4.61 -20.50 34.32
N ARG A 504 -5.12 -19.68 35.24
CA ARG A 504 -4.92 -18.24 35.24
C ARG A 504 -3.44 -17.84 35.35
N SER A 505 -2.69 -18.46 36.26
CA SER A 505 -1.24 -18.26 36.39
C SER A 505 -0.51 -18.62 35.09
N LEU A 506 -0.88 -19.74 34.47
CA LEU A 506 -0.33 -20.14 33.17
C LEU A 506 -0.65 -19.13 32.06
N GLN A 507 -1.87 -18.62 32.01
CA GLN A 507 -2.28 -17.59 31.05
C GLN A 507 -1.48 -16.28 31.20
N LEU A 508 -1.14 -15.87 32.42
CA LEU A 508 -0.23 -14.74 32.67
C LEU A 508 1.21 -15.02 32.18
N CYS A 509 1.71 -16.24 32.38
CA CYS A 509 3.01 -16.67 31.86
C CYS A 509 3.04 -16.67 30.31
N VAL A 510 1.91 -16.98 29.67
CA VAL A 510 1.77 -16.86 28.20
C VAL A 510 1.88 -15.40 27.77
N ILE A 511 1.23 -14.46 28.46
CA ILE A 511 1.37 -13.03 28.16
C ILE A 511 2.83 -12.58 28.30
N SER A 512 3.54 -13.01 29.35
CA SER A 512 4.98 -12.76 29.49
C SER A 512 5.78 -13.30 28.29
N SER A 513 5.44 -14.50 27.81
CA SER A 513 6.07 -15.10 26.62
C SER A 513 5.77 -14.30 25.35
N MET A 514 4.55 -13.77 25.20
CA MET A 514 4.16 -12.93 24.07
C MET A 514 4.84 -11.56 24.09
N LEU A 515 5.11 -10.97 25.25
CA LEU A 515 5.96 -9.76 25.34
C LEU A 515 7.37 -10.00 24.75
N LYS A 516 7.93 -11.20 24.89
CA LYS A 516 9.23 -11.57 24.29
C LYS A 516 9.13 -11.72 22.76
N VAL A 517 8.01 -12.25 22.27
CA VAL A 517 7.69 -12.28 20.83
C VAL A 517 7.65 -10.85 20.30
N GLU A 518 6.93 -9.96 20.98
CA GLU A 518 6.76 -8.57 20.57
C GLU A 518 8.07 -7.78 20.64
N CYS A 519 8.95 -8.10 21.60
CA CYS A 519 10.33 -7.60 21.62
C CYS A 519 11.10 -8.00 20.36
N CYS A 520 10.90 -9.22 19.85
CA CYS A 520 11.52 -9.67 18.60
C CYS A 520 10.91 -8.95 17.39
N VAL A 521 9.60 -8.73 17.35
CA VAL A 521 8.93 -7.97 16.27
C VAL A 521 9.49 -6.55 16.19
N ASN A 522 9.56 -5.84 17.33
CA ASN A 522 10.06 -4.46 17.39
C ASN A 522 11.59 -4.36 17.41
N GLY A 523 12.30 -5.45 17.67
CA GLY A 523 13.75 -5.47 17.80
C GLY A 523 14.23 -4.65 19.00
N THR A 524 13.49 -4.72 20.11
CA THR A 524 13.77 -4.00 21.36
C THR A 524 14.21 -4.97 22.46
N HIS A 525 14.85 -4.46 23.52
CA HIS A 525 15.11 -5.25 24.72
C HIS A 525 13.85 -5.48 25.56
N SER A 526 13.01 -4.45 25.67
CA SER A 526 11.74 -4.51 26.38
C SER A 526 10.72 -3.64 25.65
N MET A 527 9.45 -4.03 25.74
CA MET A 527 8.34 -3.19 25.29
C MET A 527 8.22 -1.90 26.10
N ASP A 528 8.95 -1.78 27.20
CA ASP A 528 9.09 -0.54 27.97
C ASP A 528 9.87 0.54 27.23
N GLU A 529 10.66 0.16 26.24
CA GLU A 529 11.43 1.12 25.45
C GLU A 529 10.65 1.64 24.24
N VAL A 530 9.55 0.98 23.87
CA VAL A 530 8.72 1.31 22.71
C VAL A 530 7.70 2.37 23.10
N GLY A 531 7.77 3.54 22.48
CA GLY A 531 6.90 4.67 22.80
C GLY A 531 5.45 4.43 22.41
N LEU A 532 4.52 4.59 23.35
CA LEU A 532 3.09 4.28 23.14
C LEU A 532 2.47 5.18 22.06
N GLY A 533 2.65 6.49 22.14
CA GLY A 533 2.05 7.45 21.19
C GLY A 533 2.61 7.37 19.76
N ALA A 534 3.71 6.65 19.54
CA ALA A 534 4.31 6.43 18.23
C ALA A 534 4.16 4.98 17.73
N TYR A 535 3.63 4.07 18.54
CA TYR A 535 3.51 2.65 18.22
C TYR A 535 2.64 2.42 16.96
N GLY A 536 1.47 3.07 16.90
CA GLY A 536 0.57 3.01 15.75
C GLY A 536 1.04 3.70 14.47
N LEU A 537 2.26 4.27 14.44
CA LEU A 537 2.80 4.84 13.20
C LEU A 537 3.23 3.76 12.21
N TYR A 538 3.56 2.56 12.68
CA TYR A 538 3.88 1.45 11.78
C TYR A 538 2.65 1.05 10.97
N LYS A 539 2.82 0.85 9.67
CA LYS A 539 1.77 0.36 8.79
C LYS A 539 2.10 -1.03 8.29
N THR A 540 1.12 -1.91 8.33
CA THR A 540 1.16 -3.22 7.68
C THR A 540 0.74 -3.10 6.21
N LEU A 541 1.17 -4.06 5.40
CA LEU A 541 0.69 -4.28 4.05
C LEU A 541 -0.06 -5.61 4.02
N PRO A 542 -1.09 -5.78 3.18
CA PRO A 542 -1.81 -7.04 3.07
C PRO A 542 -0.93 -8.12 2.42
N GLY A 543 -1.31 -9.38 2.63
CA GLY A 543 -0.67 -10.58 2.12
C GLY A 543 -0.08 -11.44 3.24
N LEU A 544 -0.12 -12.77 3.09
CA LEU A 544 0.58 -13.66 4.01
C LEU A 544 2.10 -13.63 3.75
N ASP A 545 2.87 -13.28 4.78
CA ASP A 545 4.33 -13.20 4.72
C ASP A 545 4.97 -14.39 3.98
N CYS A 546 5.83 -14.10 3.01
CA CYS A 546 6.51 -15.12 2.21
C CYS A 546 8.05 -15.01 2.30
N THR A 547 8.75 -16.10 1.96
CA THR A 547 10.22 -16.19 2.00
C THR A 547 10.81 -16.35 0.59
N PHE A 548 12.14 -16.35 0.49
CA PHE A 548 12.89 -16.56 -0.74
C PHE A 548 13.46 -17.98 -0.78
N PRO A 549 12.93 -18.91 -1.59
CA PRO A 549 13.40 -20.29 -1.67
C PRO A 549 14.90 -20.45 -1.94
N GLY A 550 15.44 -19.55 -2.75
CA GLY A 550 16.86 -19.51 -3.12
C GLY A 550 17.70 -18.52 -2.29
N GLY A 551 17.13 -17.95 -1.24
CA GLY A 551 17.77 -16.94 -0.40
C GLY A 551 17.44 -15.50 -0.81
N TYR A 552 17.26 -14.64 0.18
CA TYR A 552 16.93 -13.22 0.04
C TYR A 552 18.05 -12.45 -0.69
N GLU A 553 19.31 -12.89 -0.58
CA GLU A 553 20.41 -12.34 -1.38
C GLU A 553 20.22 -12.51 -2.89
N GLY A 554 19.36 -13.43 -3.34
CA GLY A 554 18.95 -13.53 -4.75
C GLY A 554 18.36 -12.22 -5.26
N LEU A 555 17.64 -11.48 -4.40
CA LEU A 555 17.14 -10.15 -4.71
C LEU A 555 18.31 -9.19 -4.96
N ILE A 556 19.26 -9.09 -4.03
CA ILE A 556 20.44 -8.21 -4.17
C ILE A 556 21.26 -8.54 -5.41
N LYS A 557 21.46 -9.82 -5.72
CA LYS A 557 22.22 -10.27 -6.89
C LYS A 557 21.60 -9.80 -8.21
N ASN A 558 20.30 -9.99 -8.39
CA ASN A 558 19.60 -9.56 -9.62
C ASN A 558 19.68 -8.04 -9.78
N LEU A 559 19.60 -7.33 -8.67
CA LEU A 559 19.58 -5.87 -8.64
C LEU A 559 20.93 -5.26 -8.97
N MET A 560 21.99 -5.83 -8.41
CA MET A 560 23.37 -5.48 -8.76
C MET A 560 23.66 -5.74 -10.25
N SER A 561 22.98 -6.70 -10.89
CA SER A 561 23.17 -6.98 -12.32
C SER A 561 22.57 -5.92 -13.25
N GLU A 562 21.67 -5.07 -12.75
CA GLU A 562 21.08 -3.95 -13.51
C GLU A 562 21.93 -2.67 -13.44
N LEU A 563 22.95 -2.65 -12.59
CA LEU A 563 23.87 -1.53 -12.40
C LEU A 563 25.17 -1.71 -13.20
N PRO A 564 25.84 -0.61 -13.62
CA PRO A 564 27.18 -0.68 -14.15
C PRO A 564 28.14 -1.32 -13.13
N SER A 565 28.98 -2.26 -13.57
CA SER A 565 29.89 -3.01 -12.69
C SER A 565 30.88 -2.13 -11.91
N SER A 566 31.13 -0.90 -12.37
CA SER A 566 32.02 0.06 -11.72
C SER A 566 31.34 0.95 -10.68
N VAL A 567 30.03 0.81 -10.47
CA VAL A 567 29.28 1.74 -9.59
C VAL A 567 29.60 1.50 -8.11
N VAL A 568 29.97 0.28 -7.71
CA VAL A 568 30.24 -0.06 -6.30
C VAL A 568 31.73 -0.25 -6.05
N THR A 569 32.20 0.36 -4.97
CA THR A 569 33.54 0.13 -4.41
C THR A 569 33.39 -0.52 -3.04
N TYR A 570 33.84 -1.77 -2.93
CA TYR A 570 33.81 -2.56 -1.69
C TYR A 570 35.05 -2.32 -0.83
N ASN A 571 34.98 -2.75 0.44
CA ASN A 571 36.05 -2.55 1.43
C ASN A 571 36.47 -1.07 1.52
N ARG A 572 35.47 -0.19 1.42
CA ARG A 572 35.63 1.26 1.32
C ARG A 572 34.85 1.98 2.42
N PRO A 573 35.21 1.78 3.69
CA PRO A 573 34.54 2.45 4.80
C PRO A 573 34.77 3.96 4.74
N VAL A 574 33.67 4.71 4.86
CA VAL A 574 33.68 6.17 4.92
C VAL A 574 33.99 6.62 6.35
N ARG A 575 35.05 7.42 6.48
CA ARG A 575 35.51 8.01 7.73
C ARG A 575 34.75 9.28 8.08
N CYS A 576 34.60 10.17 7.10
CA CYS A 576 33.99 11.49 7.32
C CYS A 576 33.38 12.06 6.03
N VAL A 577 32.19 12.63 6.14
CA VAL A 577 31.52 13.44 5.12
C VAL A 577 31.73 14.91 5.48
N HIS A 578 32.61 15.57 4.74
CA HIS A 578 32.88 17.00 4.86
C HIS A 578 31.88 17.77 4.01
N TRP A 579 30.93 18.47 4.65
CA TRP A 579 29.85 19.23 4.01
C TRP A 579 29.84 20.68 4.49
N ASN A 580 28.99 21.53 3.89
CA ASN A 580 28.86 22.95 4.22
C ASN A 580 30.23 23.68 4.29
N ASN A 581 31.10 23.36 3.34
CA ASN A 581 32.45 23.89 3.34
C ASN A 581 32.43 25.39 3.00
N SER A 582 33.00 26.22 3.87
CA SER A 582 33.06 27.68 3.69
C SER A 582 34.15 28.12 2.71
N GLU A 583 35.07 27.20 2.38
CA GLU A 583 36.08 27.40 1.35
C GLU A 583 35.44 27.33 -0.05
N LYS A 584 35.82 28.25 -0.95
CA LYS A 584 35.40 28.22 -2.36
C LYS A 584 36.01 27.00 -3.06
N ARG A 585 35.31 25.87 -3.04
CA ARG A 585 35.63 24.66 -3.80
C ARG A 585 34.64 24.46 -4.95
N GLU A 586 35.04 23.73 -5.99
CA GLU A 586 34.15 23.38 -7.11
C GLU A 586 32.99 22.48 -6.65
N ASN A 587 33.25 21.51 -5.77
CA ASN A 587 32.22 20.64 -5.21
C ASN A 587 31.91 20.98 -3.75
N PRO A 588 30.62 20.91 -3.34
CA PRO A 588 30.17 21.28 -2.01
C PRO A 588 30.43 20.22 -0.93
N VAL A 589 30.75 18.97 -1.30
CA VAL A 589 30.97 17.86 -0.37
C VAL A 589 32.24 17.09 -0.72
N THR A 590 33.02 16.69 0.30
CA THR A 590 34.15 15.77 0.17
C THR A 590 33.92 14.57 1.08
N VAL A 591 33.93 13.36 0.52
CA VAL A 591 33.86 12.10 1.27
C VAL A 591 35.28 11.59 1.50
N GLU A 592 35.64 11.39 2.77
CA GLU A 592 36.93 10.86 3.18
C GLU A 592 36.77 9.41 3.65
N CYS A 593 37.53 8.50 3.04
CA CYS A 593 37.57 7.08 3.40
C CYS A 593 38.66 6.78 4.44
N ASP A 594 38.60 5.63 5.11
CA ASP A 594 39.60 5.25 6.13
C ASP A 594 41.00 5.05 5.57
N ASP A 595 41.13 4.68 4.30
CA ASP A 595 42.43 4.51 3.63
C ASP A 595 43.05 5.86 3.18
N GLY A 596 42.39 6.97 3.48
CA GLY A 596 42.83 8.32 3.14
C GLY A 596 42.35 8.81 1.78
N GLU A 597 41.64 8.00 0.98
CA GLU A 597 41.03 8.46 -0.26
C GLU A 597 40.02 9.58 0.03
N ARG A 598 40.07 10.66 -0.78
CA ARG A 598 39.12 11.77 -0.74
C ARG A 598 38.40 11.86 -2.07
N ILE A 599 37.07 11.83 -2.02
CA ILE A 599 36.18 11.82 -3.17
C ILE A 599 35.30 13.07 -3.10
N ASP A 600 35.50 13.99 -4.02
CA ASP A 600 34.65 15.16 -4.15
C ASP A 600 33.33 14.80 -4.86
N ALA A 601 32.22 15.36 -4.37
CA ALA A 601 30.88 15.07 -4.85
C ALA A 601 29.95 16.29 -4.71
N ASP A 602 28.96 16.38 -5.61
CA ASP A 602 27.87 17.35 -5.49
C ASP A 602 26.88 16.97 -4.38
N HIS A 603 26.67 15.67 -4.22
CA HIS A 603 25.68 15.10 -3.31
C HIS A 603 26.19 13.82 -2.66
N VAL A 604 25.80 13.57 -1.41
CA VAL A 604 26.03 12.31 -0.69
C VAL A 604 24.70 11.81 -0.13
N ILE A 605 24.32 10.58 -0.48
CA ILE A 605 23.18 9.88 0.13
C ILE A 605 23.73 8.92 1.19
N VAL A 606 23.44 9.20 2.46
CA VAL A 606 23.86 8.38 3.59
C VAL A 606 22.81 7.31 3.87
N THR A 607 23.23 6.05 3.82
CA THR A 607 22.37 4.88 4.07
C THR A 607 22.91 3.95 5.16
N VAL A 608 23.80 4.46 6.03
CA VAL A 608 24.37 3.67 7.12
C VAL A 608 23.28 3.29 8.14
N PRO A 609 23.35 2.12 8.78
CA PRO A 609 22.41 1.72 9.82
C PRO A 609 22.35 2.72 10.98
N LEU A 610 21.18 2.87 11.61
CA LEU A 610 21.00 3.80 12.73
C LEU A 610 21.93 3.48 13.90
N GLY A 611 22.23 2.21 14.18
CA GLY A 611 23.22 1.80 15.20
C GLY A 611 24.63 2.32 14.90
N TYR A 612 25.07 2.28 13.64
CA TYR A 612 26.32 2.88 13.22
C TYR A 612 26.28 4.41 13.37
N LEU A 613 25.20 5.05 12.93
CA LEU A 613 25.01 6.50 13.06
C LEU A 613 25.04 6.95 14.53
N LYS A 614 24.33 6.25 15.44
CA LYS A 614 24.33 6.54 16.89
C LYS A 614 25.73 6.52 17.49
N LYS A 615 26.59 5.59 17.05
CA LYS A 615 27.97 5.52 17.56
C LYS A 615 28.91 6.53 16.90
N HIS A 616 28.75 6.78 15.60
CA HIS A 616 29.76 7.46 14.79
C HIS A 616 29.36 8.86 14.32
N HIS A 617 28.16 9.37 14.61
CA HIS A 617 27.68 10.67 14.12
C HIS A 617 28.64 11.84 14.37
N SER A 618 29.41 11.81 15.46
CA SER A 618 30.37 12.86 15.84
C SER A 618 31.64 12.86 14.99
N THR A 619 31.95 11.74 14.33
CA THR A 619 33.15 11.56 13.47
C THR A 619 32.78 11.48 12.00
N LEU A 620 31.60 10.94 11.69
CA LEU A 620 31.10 10.72 10.34
C LEU A 620 30.73 12.01 9.60
N PHE A 621 30.45 13.11 10.32
CA PHE A 621 30.04 14.39 9.70
C PHE A 621 30.90 15.55 10.19
N HIS A 622 31.36 16.36 9.23
CA HIS A 622 32.01 17.63 9.51
C HIS A 622 31.45 18.74 8.61
N PRO A 623 30.84 19.81 9.15
CA PRO A 623 30.54 20.06 10.55
C PRO A 623 29.53 19.03 11.13
N PRO A 624 29.31 18.99 12.45
CA PRO A 624 28.35 18.08 13.07
C PRO A 624 26.92 18.27 12.52
N LEU A 625 26.11 17.22 12.59
CA LEU A 625 24.69 17.28 12.25
C LEU A 625 23.93 18.32 13.11
N PRO A 626 22.87 18.95 12.58
CA PRO A 626 22.01 19.84 13.37
C PRO A 626 21.44 19.16 14.63
N LEU A 627 21.28 19.93 15.71
CA LEU A 627 20.88 19.41 17.03
C LEU A 627 19.53 18.68 17.01
N HIS A 628 18.54 19.15 16.26
CA HIS A 628 17.23 18.48 16.19
C HIS A 628 17.32 17.10 15.54
N LYS A 629 18.13 16.96 14.48
CA LYS A 629 18.42 15.65 13.85
C LYS A 629 19.18 14.74 14.82
N LEU A 630 20.14 15.27 15.58
CA LEU A 630 20.86 14.49 16.60
C LEU A 630 19.93 14.01 17.72
N HIS A 631 19.02 14.85 18.21
CA HIS A 631 18.03 14.44 19.20
C HIS A 631 17.12 13.33 18.66
N SER A 632 16.71 13.38 17.40
CA SER A 632 15.92 12.32 16.76
C SER A 632 16.72 11.03 16.58
N VAL A 633 18.00 11.10 16.20
CA VAL A 633 18.92 9.94 16.20
C VAL A 633 19.01 9.31 17.58
N GLN A 634 18.97 10.09 18.67
CA GLN A 634 19.01 9.58 20.03
C GLN A 634 17.69 8.94 20.47
N ARG A 635 16.55 9.58 20.17
CA ARG A 635 15.21 9.11 20.57
C ARG A 635 14.73 7.87 19.84
N LEU A 636 15.11 7.67 18.58
CA LEU A 636 14.79 6.42 17.89
C LEU A 636 15.53 5.25 18.54
N GLY A 637 14.82 4.17 18.83
CA GLY A 637 15.41 2.92 19.27
C GLY A 637 16.20 2.25 18.14
N PHE A 638 17.24 1.51 18.49
CA PHE A 638 17.93 0.62 17.55
C PHE A 638 18.45 -0.57 18.33
N GLY A 639 17.67 -1.66 18.32
CA GLY A 639 17.98 -2.81 19.14
C GLY A 639 18.40 -4.01 18.32
N THR A 640 18.61 -5.10 19.05
CA THR A 640 19.24 -6.32 18.54
C THR A 640 18.20 -7.43 18.52
N ASN A 641 18.09 -8.11 17.39
CA ASN A 641 17.37 -9.36 17.22
C ASN A 641 18.25 -10.33 16.42
N ASN A 642 18.50 -11.51 16.98
CA ASN A 642 19.32 -12.55 16.38
C ASN A 642 18.53 -13.84 16.21
N LYS A 643 19.05 -14.68 15.30
CA LYS A 643 18.53 -16.01 15.02
C LYS A 643 19.48 -17.07 15.52
N ILE A 644 18.92 -18.20 15.96
CA ILE A 644 19.65 -19.41 16.33
C ILE A 644 19.06 -20.59 15.54
N TYR A 645 19.77 -21.05 14.52
CA TYR A 645 19.43 -22.22 13.74
C TYR A 645 19.90 -23.50 14.43
N VAL A 646 19.04 -24.50 14.49
CA VAL A 646 19.30 -25.77 15.17
C VAL A 646 18.85 -26.92 14.27
N GLU A 647 19.75 -27.83 13.94
CA GLU A 647 19.44 -29.01 13.10
C GLU A 647 19.39 -30.28 13.94
N PHE A 648 18.49 -31.20 13.59
CA PHE A 648 18.35 -32.52 14.21
C PHE A 648 18.42 -33.65 13.16
N ASP A 649 18.80 -34.85 13.60
CA ASP A 649 18.74 -36.05 12.75
C ASP A 649 17.30 -36.54 12.53
N SER A 650 16.41 -36.29 13.49
CA SER A 650 14.97 -36.60 13.42
C SER A 650 14.17 -35.53 14.17
N PRO A 651 12.96 -35.17 13.70
CA PRO A 651 12.13 -34.19 14.38
C PRO A 651 11.60 -34.78 15.70
N TRP A 652 11.54 -33.95 16.73
CA TRP A 652 10.92 -34.28 18.03
C TRP A 652 9.59 -33.55 18.24
N TRP A 653 9.19 -32.72 17.28
CA TRP A 653 7.92 -32.00 17.21
C TRP A 653 6.94 -32.67 16.26
N ASP A 654 5.70 -32.20 16.26
CA ASP A 654 4.60 -32.76 15.47
C ASP A 654 4.80 -32.48 13.97
N ALA A 655 4.25 -33.32 13.09
CA ALA A 655 4.55 -33.25 11.65
C ALA A 655 4.04 -31.95 10.99
N ASP A 656 2.89 -31.46 11.43
CA ASP A 656 2.22 -30.23 11.00
C ASP A 656 2.66 -28.98 11.76
N CYS A 657 3.49 -29.12 12.81
CA CYS A 657 3.98 -27.99 13.59
C CYS A 657 4.82 -27.02 12.73
N GLU A 658 4.51 -25.73 12.88
CA GLU A 658 5.16 -24.61 12.19
C GLU A 658 5.89 -23.68 13.16
N VAL A 659 5.42 -23.61 14.41
CA VAL A 659 6.04 -22.81 15.48
C VAL A 659 6.03 -23.57 16.81
N ILE A 660 7.07 -23.36 17.61
CA ILE A 660 7.23 -23.94 18.94
C ILE A 660 7.37 -22.80 19.94
N TYR A 661 6.53 -22.75 20.96
CA TYR A 661 6.58 -21.76 22.03
C TYR A 661 7.03 -22.37 23.35
N PHE A 662 7.81 -21.61 24.12
CA PHE A 662 8.28 -21.94 25.45
C PHE A 662 7.68 -21.01 26.49
N VAL A 663 6.90 -21.58 27.42
CA VAL A 663 6.26 -20.87 28.52
C VAL A 663 6.99 -21.16 29.83
N TRP A 664 7.56 -20.11 30.42
CA TRP A 664 8.19 -20.18 31.72
C TRP A 664 7.13 -20.02 32.82
N GLU A 665 6.97 -21.05 33.65
CA GLU A 665 5.91 -21.09 34.68
C GLU A 665 6.23 -20.23 35.92
N ASP A 666 7.38 -19.57 35.95
CA ASP A 666 7.85 -18.68 37.02
C ASP A 666 7.80 -17.19 36.64
N GLU A 667 7.05 -16.81 35.59
CA GLU A 667 7.03 -15.45 35.03
C GLU A 667 5.63 -14.80 35.00
N GLU A 668 4.74 -15.21 35.92
CA GLU A 668 3.36 -14.68 35.99
C GLU A 668 3.30 -13.16 36.31
N ASP A 669 4.32 -12.62 36.96
CA ASP A 669 4.41 -11.18 37.28
C ASP A 669 4.80 -10.30 36.07
N MET A 670 5.12 -10.90 34.92
CA MET A 670 5.49 -10.20 33.67
C MET A 670 6.65 -9.19 33.84
N VAL A 671 7.58 -9.49 34.76
CA VAL A 671 8.74 -8.62 35.03
C VAL A 671 9.80 -8.86 33.95
N ASP A 672 10.05 -7.84 33.12
CA ASP A 672 11.05 -7.90 32.04
C ASP A 672 12.50 -7.86 32.56
N GLN A 673 12.74 -7.39 33.79
CA GLN A 673 14.09 -7.24 34.34
C GLN A 673 14.54 -8.49 35.09
N VAL A 674 15.42 -9.28 34.46
CA VAL A 674 16.17 -10.31 35.19
C VAL A 674 17.49 -9.70 35.71
N PRO A 675 17.76 -9.69 37.02
CA PRO A 675 18.94 -9.03 37.58
C PRO A 675 20.30 -9.57 37.10
N ASP A 676 20.33 -10.78 36.51
CA ASP A 676 21.55 -11.46 36.09
C ASP A 676 21.39 -12.09 34.69
N ILE A 677 21.64 -11.28 33.64
CA ILE A 677 21.61 -11.71 32.23
C ILE A 677 22.52 -12.92 31.99
N GLN A 678 23.65 -13.05 32.68
CA GLN A 678 24.59 -14.14 32.43
C GLN A 678 23.97 -15.51 32.70
N ARG A 679 23.10 -15.59 33.71
CA ARG A 679 22.40 -16.82 34.09
C ARG A 679 21.07 -17.02 33.37
N SER A 680 20.44 -15.94 32.89
CA SER A 680 19.06 -15.98 32.41
C SER A 680 18.85 -15.65 30.94
N TRP A 681 19.89 -15.29 30.18
CA TRP A 681 19.75 -14.83 28.78
C TRP A 681 18.88 -15.77 27.93
N ILE A 682 19.02 -17.08 28.14
CA ILE A 682 18.29 -18.11 27.38
C ILE A 682 16.78 -18.07 27.64
N LYS A 683 16.29 -17.48 28.74
CA LYS A 683 14.85 -17.29 29.00
C LYS A 683 14.21 -16.31 28.02
N LYS A 684 15.00 -15.44 27.35
CA LYS A 684 14.50 -14.49 26.34
C LYS A 684 14.23 -15.16 24.98
N LEU A 685 14.80 -16.35 24.73
CA LEU A 685 14.46 -17.19 23.58
C LEU A 685 13.05 -17.74 23.79
N PHE A 686 12.05 -17.14 23.13
CA PHE A 686 10.64 -17.49 23.34
C PHE A 686 10.23 -18.81 22.67
N GLY A 687 11.02 -19.28 21.70
CA GLY A 687 10.62 -20.39 20.87
C GLY A 687 11.41 -20.54 19.57
N PHE A 688 10.87 -21.37 18.67
CA PHE A 688 11.43 -21.69 17.37
C PHE A 688 10.36 -21.69 16.28
N THR A 689 10.69 -21.18 15.09
CA THR A 689 9.93 -21.50 13.87
C THR A 689 10.52 -22.74 13.20
N VAL A 690 9.67 -23.57 12.62
CA VAL A 690 10.07 -24.77 11.86
C VAL A 690 10.34 -24.36 10.41
N LEU A 691 11.53 -24.66 9.88
CA LEU A 691 11.84 -24.36 8.49
C LEU A 691 11.12 -25.35 7.56
N LYS A 692 10.23 -24.83 6.72
CA LYS A 692 9.44 -25.59 5.74
C LYS A 692 9.76 -25.15 4.31
N PRO A 693 9.71 -26.06 3.32
CA PRO A 693 9.33 -27.47 3.44
C PRO A 693 10.50 -28.33 3.95
N THR A 694 10.18 -29.45 4.63
CA THR A 694 11.18 -30.34 5.25
C THR A 694 12.11 -30.98 4.21
N GLU A 695 11.64 -31.20 2.99
CA GLU A 695 12.43 -31.70 1.86
C GLU A 695 13.55 -30.74 1.45
N ARG A 696 13.34 -29.43 1.68
CA ARG A 696 14.30 -28.37 1.35
C ARG A 696 15.31 -28.15 2.48
N TYR A 697 14.83 -28.07 3.72
CA TYR A 697 15.65 -27.65 4.85
C TYR A 697 16.11 -28.79 5.77
N GLY A 698 15.45 -29.94 5.75
CA GLY A 698 15.59 -31.00 6.74
C GLY A 698 14.84 -30.70 8.04
N HIS A 699 15.33 -31.24 9.15
CA HIS A 699 14.76 -31.01 10.48
C HIS A 699 15.46 -29.83 11.16
N VAL A 700 15.16 -28.62 10.68
CA VAL A 700 15.79 -27.38 11.14
C VAL A 700 14.78 -26.46 11.82
N LEU A 701 15.18 -25.94 12.97
CA LEU A 701 14.48 -24.92 13.73
C LEU A 701 15.22 -23.58 13.65
N CYS A 702 14.49 -22.47 13.69
CA CYS A 702 15.02 -21.11 13.79
C CYS A 702 14.48 -20.42 15.05
N GLY A 703 15.35 -20.23 16.03
CA GLY A 703 15.03 -19.56 17.29
C GLY A 703 15.27 -18.07 17.17
N TRP A 704 14.47 -17.28 17.90
CA TRP A 704 14.49 -15.82 17.83
C TRP A 704 14.76 -15.23 19.22
N ILE A 705 15.76 -14.35 19.31
CA ILE A 705 16.15 -13.73 20.57
C ILE A 705 16.51 -12.26 20.36
N ALA A 706 15.84 -11.38 21.11
CA ALA A 706 16.03 -9.94 21.06
C ALA A 706 16.60 -9.37 22.36
N GLY A 707 17.05 -8.12 22.31
CA GLY A 707 17.49 -7.36 23.48
C GLY A 707 18.92 -7.61 23.95
N HIS A 708 19.23 -7.13 25.15
CA HIS A 708 20.55 -7.29 25.77
C HIS A 708 20.95 -8.76 25.99
N GLU A 709 19.97 -9.65 26.14
CA GLU A 709 20.19 -11.11 26.22
C GLU A 709 20.71 -11.65 24.88
N SER A 710 20.21 -11.11 23.76
CA SER A 710 20.71 -11.41 22.42
C SER A 710 22.14 -10.90 22.24
N GLU A 711 22.42 -9.68 22.70
CA GLU A 711 23.77 -9.08 22.65
C GLU A 711 24.77 -9.88 23.48
N TYR A 712 24.37 -10.31 24.69
CA TYR A 712 25.17 -11.19 25.53
C TYR A 712 25.40 -12.54 24.86
N MET A 713 24.36 -13.14 24.26
CA MET A 713 24.46 -14.39 23.53
C MET A 713 25.53 -14.33 22.44
N GLU A 714 25.71 -13.20 21.75
CA GLU A 714 26.77 -13.04 20.75
C GLU A 714 28.19 -13.14 21.32
N THR A 715 28.40 -12.82 22.61
CA THR A 715 29.71 -12.86 23.29
C THR A 715 30.16 -14.27 23.67
N LEU A 716 29.20 -15.19 23.79
CA LEU A 716 29.46 -16.58 24.17
C LEU A 716 30.17 -17.33 23.04
N SER A 717 30.82 -18.45 23.34
CA SER A 717 31.31 -19.38 22.33
C SER A 717 30.18 -20.19 21.70
N GLU A 718 30.41 -20.74 20.51
CA GLU A 718 29.46 -21.64 19.84
C GLU A 718 29.11 -22.87 20.70
N GLN A 719 30.07 -23.35 21.50
CA GLN A 719 29.86 -24.49 22.41
C GLN A 719 28.92 -24.13 23.56
N GLU A 720 29.06 -22.94 24.14
CA GLU A 720 28.18 -22.46 25.23
C GLU A 720 26.76 -22.26 24.74
N VAL A 721 26.56 -21.65 23.55
CA VAL A 721 25.22 -21.51 22.96
C VAL A 721 24.62 -22.87 22.62
N THR A 722 25.40 -23.76 21.99
CA THR A 722 24.95 -25.13 21.69
C THR A 722 24.51 -25.85 22.96
N HIS A 723 25.31 -25.75 24.03
CA HIS A 723 24.99 -26.35 25.32
C HIS A 723 23.70 -25.77 25.91
N ALA A 724 23.59 -24.44 25.99
CA ALA A 724 22.42 -23.76 26.55
C ALA A 724 21.12 -24.10 25.81
N VAL A 725 21.14 -24.06 24.47
CA VAL A 725 20.00 -24.43 23.62
C VAL A 725 19.62 -25.90 23.79
N THR A 726 20.61 -26.80 23.87
CA THR A 726 20.36 -28.22 24.11
C THR A 726 19.68 -28.44 25.46
N GLN A 727 20.17 -27.80 26.53
CA GLN A 727 19.58 -27.91 27.86
C GLN A 727 18.17 -27.31 27.91
N LEU A 728 17.95 -26.18 27.24
CA LEU A 728 16.62 -25.58 27.12
C LEU A 728 15.63 -26.56 26.47
N ILE A 729 15.96 -27.10 25.31
CA ILE A 729 15.07 -28.03 24.59
C ILE A 729 14.79 -29.28 25.44
N ARG A 730 15.82 -29.86 26.07
CA ARG A 730 15.63 -31.03 26.96
C ARG A 730 14.72 -30.73 28.15
N ARG A 731 14.86 -29.54 28.75
CA ARG A 731 14.00 -29.10 29.85
C ARG A 731 12.55 -28.98 29.43
N PHE A 732 12.27 -28.26 28.35
CA PHE A 732 10.91 -27.96 27.89
C PHE A 732 10.21 -29.17 27.25
N THR A 733 10.97 -30.10 26.66
CA THR A 733 10.40 -31.34 26.11
C THR A 733 10.31 -32.47 27.14
N GLY A 734 10.93 -32.32 28.32
CA GLY A 734 11.10 -33.41 29.29
C GLY A 734 11.93 -34.58 28.76
N ASN A 735 12.60 -34.43 27.61
CA ASN A 735 13.26 -35.50 26.89
C ASN A 735 14.80 -35.33 26.93
N PRO A 736 15.53 -36.09 27.77
CA PRO A 736 16.96 -35.87 27.98
C PRO A 736 17.85 -36.35 26.82
N ILE A 737 17.31 -37.10 25.85
CA ILE A 737 18.11 -37.63 24.73
C ILE A 737 18.14 -36.71 23.52
N VAL A 738 17.26 -35.70 23.45
CA VAL A 738 17.24 -34.72 22.35
C VAL A 738 18.60 -34.03 22.27
N THR A 739 19.23 -34.11 21.10
CA THR A 739 20.58 -33.58 20.89
C THR A 739 20.64 -32.91 19.52
N PRO A 740 20.90 -31.60 19.45
CA PRO A 740 21.18 -30.92 18.20
C PRO A 740 22.41 -31.50 17.49
N ARG A 741 22.29 -31.66 16.17
CA ARG A 741 23.40 -32.04 15.29
C ARG A 741 24.32 -30.84 15.01
N ARG A 742 23.72 -29.68 14.73
CA ARG A 742 24.42 -28.42 14.45
C ARG A 742 23.64 -27.25 15.04
N VAL A 743 24.37 -26.20 15.40
CA VAL A 743 23.84 -24.91 15.82
C VAL A 743 24.59 -23.81 15.07
N LEU A 744 23.88 -22.78 14.63
CA LEU A 744 24.42 -21.58 14.00
C LEU A 744 23.64 -20.37 14.50
N ARG A 745 24.30 -19.25 14.76
CA ARG A 745 23.65 -18.01 15.19
C ARG A 745 24.08 -16.80 14.37
N SER A 746 23.25 -15.76 14.36
CA SER A 746 23.65 -14.44 13.88
C SER A 746 24.32 -13.61 14.99
N GLN A 747 25.06 -12.57 14.61
CA GLN A 747 25.76 -11.65 15.51
C GLN A 747 25.68 -10.20 15.02
N TRP A 748 24.47 -9.63 14.98
CA TRP A 748 24.21 -8.31 14.40
C TRP A 748 24.70 -7.13 15.27
N PHE A 749 24.77 -7.28 16.59
CA PHE A 749 25.24 -6.24 17.50
C PHE A 749 26.75 -6.02 17.42
N HIS A 750 27.52 -7.10 17.34
CA HIS A 750 28.97 -7.04 17.21
C HIS A 750 29.46 -6.77 15.78
N ASP A 751 28.56 -6.79 14.77
CA ASP A 751 28.87 -6.29 13.43
C ASP A 751 29.26 -4.79 13.52
N PRO A 752 30.51 -4.42 13.19
CA PRO A 752 31.01 -3.07 13.41
C PRO A 752 30.31 -2.01 12.54
N TRP A 753 29.74 -2.42 11.39
CA TRP A 753 29.11 -1.55 10.41
C TRP A 753 27.60 -1.45 10.58
N THR A 754 26.99 -2.34 11.38
CA THR A 754 25.55 -2.37 11.62
C THR A 754 25.17 -2.02 13.05
N ARG A 755 25.80 -2.70 14.04
CA ARG A 755 25.63 -2.46 15.48
C ARG A 755 24.21 -2.67 16.02
N GLY A 756 23.55 -3.73 15.57
CA GLY A 756 22.16 -4.06 15.90
C GLY A 756 21.38 -4.51 14.68
N SER A 757 20.07 -4.65 14.83
CA SER A 757 19.20 -5.25 13.81
C SER A 757 18.33 -4.22 13.10
N TYR A 758 17.47 -3.47 13.79
CA TYR A 758 16.58 -2.49 13.16
C TYR A 758 16.04 -1.46 14.15
N SER A 759 15.44 -0.39 13.60
CA SER A 759 14.92 0.72 14.39
C SER A 759 13.47 0.50 14.86
N TYR A 760 13.12 1.16 15.97
CA TYR A 760 11.77 1.27 16.51
C TYR A 760 11.54 2.67 17.10
N PRO A 761 10.30 3.16 17.20
CA PRO A 761 10.01 4.40 17.88
C PRO A 761 10.22 4.24 19.40
N GLY A 762 11.27 4.88 19.93
CA GLY A 762 11.56 4.84 21.36
C GLY A 762 10.59 5.69 22.20
N LYS A 763 10.66 5.57 23.53
CA LYS A 763 9.98 6.47 24.48
C LYS A 763 10.19 7.95 24.10
N GLY A 764 9.08 8.69 23.95
CA GLY A 764 9.10 10.11 23.58
C GLY A 764 9.47 10.42 22.12
N CYS A 765 9.58 9.40 21.27
CA CYS A 765 9.67 9.57 19.82
C CYS A 765 8.33 10.06 19.26
N SER A 766 8.39 10.92 18.24
CA SER A 766 7.22 11.50 17.58
C SER A 766 7.33 11.42 16.07
N VAL A 767 6.25 11.74 15.36
CA VAL A 767 6.27 11.91 13.89
C VAL A 767 7.36 12.90 13.46
N GLN A 768 7.57 13.97 14.24
CA GLN A 768 8.59 14.96 13.95
C GLN A 768 10.01 14.37 13.97
N ASP A 769 10.27 13.35 14.81
CA ASP A 769 11.58 12.70 14.84
C ASP A 769 11.86 11.92 13.55
N LEU A 770 10.84 11.25 13.01
CA LEU A 770 10.93 10.57 11.71
C LEU A 770 11.12 11.57 10.57
N GLU A 771 10.41 12.71 10.59
CA GLU A 771 10.63 13.80 9.64
C GLU A 771 12.05 14.36 9.71
N ASN A 772 12.56 14.57 10.93
CA ASN A 772 13.92 15.04 11.16
C ASN A 772 14.94 14.05 10.61
N MET A 773 14.69 12.73 10.65
CA MET A 773 15.58 11.73 10.05
C MET A 773 15.63 11.83 8.52
N MET A 774 14.49 12.11 7.86
CA MET A 774 14.38 12.26 6.41
C MET A 774 14.93 13.58 5.86
N GLU A 775 15.08 14.59 6.72
CA GLU A 775 15.43 15.94 6.30
C GLU A 775 16.83 15.99 5.64
N PRO A 776 16.97 16.52 4.41
CA PRO A 776 18.28 16.69 3.78
C PRO A 776 19.03 17.90 4.36
N LEU A 777 20.33 17.98 4.12
CA LEU A 777 21.19 19.09 4.51
C LEU A 777 21.72 19.83 3.27
N PRO A 778 21.84 21.17 3.31
CA PRO A 778 21.38 22.07 4.37
C PRO A 778 19.85 22.25 4.40
N MET A 779 19.27 22.54 5.58
CA MET A 779 17.80 22.66 5.78
C MET A 779 17.14 23.75 4.92
N LYS A 780 17.87 24.85 4.67
CA LYS A 780 17.41 25.97 3.85
C LYS A 780 17.97 25.84 2.45
N ALA A 781 17.31 25.05 1.61
CA ALA A 781 17.43 25.22 0.17
C ALA A 781 16.75 26.54 -0.23
N SER A 782 17.40 27.69 0.00
CA SER A 782 17.15 28.81 -0.90
C SER A 782 17.56 28.34 -2.31
N GLN A 783 16.99 28.91 -3.36
CA GLN A 783 17.38 28.62 -4.75
C GLN A 783 18.90 28.79 -5.03
N SER A 784 19.67 29.25 -4.03
CA SER A 784 21.11 29.49 -4.05
C SER A 784 21.99 28.49 -3.27
N GLN A 785 21.46 27.49 -2.53
CA GLN A 785 22.28 26.48 -1.82
C GLN A 785 21.96 25.05 -2.31
N PRO A 786 22.94 24.28 -2.81
CA PRO A 786 22.71 22.94 -3.33
C PRO A 786 22.34 21.97 -2.21
N LEU A 787 21.52 20.95 -2.50
CA LEU A 787 21.37 19.79 -1.60
C LEU A 787 22.75 19.15 -1.44
N GLN A 788 23.18 18.77 -0.25
CA GLN A 788 24.54 18.24 -0.02
C GLN A 788 24.49 16.84 0.58
N VAL A 789 23.76 16.65 1.68
CA VAL A 789 23.69 15.37 2.38
C VAL A 789 22.23 14.94 2.50
N LEU A 790 21.91 13.75 2.02
CA LEU A 790 20.58 13.15 2.03
C LEU A 790 20.62 11.88 2.88
N PHE A 791 19.48 11.46 3.42
CA PHE A 791 19.41 10.31 4.32
C PHE A 791 18.34 9.31 3.83
N ALA A 792 18.76 8.06 3.65
CA ALA A 792 17.88 6.94 3.33
C ALA A 792 18.22 5.74 4.22
N GLY A 793 17.40 4.69 4.16
CA GLY A 793 17.45 3.53 5.05
C GLY A 793 16.13 3.37 5.83
N GLU A 794 15.92 2.16 6.37
CA GLU A 794 14.67 1.82 7.08
C GLU A 794 14.33 2.82 8.20
N ALA A 795 15.32 3.28 8.97
CA ALA A 795 15.14 4.25 10.05
C ALA A 795 14.78 5.67 9.57
N THR A 796 14.61 5.86 8.26
CA THR A 796 14.14 7.11 7.66
C THR A 796 12.78 6.95 7.00
N HIS A 797 12.13 5.78 7.05
CA HIS A 797 10.77 5.63 6.52
C HIS A 797 9.75 5.90 7.63
N PRO A 798 8.76 6.80 7.44
CA PRO A 798 7.86 7.22 8.51
C PRO A 798 6.87 6.12 8.95
N TYR A 799 6.58 5.15 8.08
CA TYR A 799 5.54 4.13 8.32
C TYR A 799 5.99 2.68 8.15
N TYR A 800 7.17 2.46 7.57
CA TYR A 800 7.66 1.12 7.19
C TYR A 800 9.12 0.96 7.66
N TYR A 801 9.48 1.63 8.75
CA TYR A 801 10.75 1.40 9.43
C TYR A 801 10.89 -0.08 9.81
N SER A 802 12.10 -0.52 10.12
CA SER A 802 12.51 -1.92 10.35
C SER A 802 12.41 -2.88 9.15
N THR A 803 11.76 -2.50 8.04
CA THR A 803 11.53 -3.41 6.89
C THR A 803 12.47 -3.17 5.70
N VAL A 804 12.60 -4.20 4.85
CA VAL A 804 13.32 -4.07 3.57
C VAL A 804 12.59 -3.11 2.62
N HIS A 805 11.26 -3.15 2.56
CA HIS A 805 10.49 -2.29 1.65
C HIS A 805 10.52 -0.82 2.07
N GLY A 806 10.50 -0.50 3.37
CA GLY A 806 10.72 0.87 3.83
C GLY A 806 12.13 1.38 3.52
N ALA A 807 13.14 0.51 3.66
CA ALA A 807 14.49 0.82 3.21
C ALA A 807 14.51 1.11 1.70
N VAL A 808 13.83 0.31 0.88
CA VAL A 808 13.72 0.52 -0.58
C VAL A 808 13.08 1.87 -0.92
N LEU A 809 11.91 2.13 -0.34
CA LEU A 809 11.13 3.34 -0.60
C LEU A 809 11.89 4.61 -0.20
N SER A 810 12.64 4.57 0.90
CA SER A 810 13.49 5.70 1.31
C SER A 810 14.64 5.98 0.34
N GLY A 811 15.22 4.96 -0.31
CA GLY A 811 16.24 5.14 -1.34
C GLY A 811 15.70 5.84 -2.58
N TRP A 812 14.50 5.44 -3.03
CA TRP A 812 13.83 6.14 -4.13
C TRP A 812 13.49 7.58 -3.80
N ARG A 813 13.00 7.83 -2.59
CA ARG A 813 12.67 9.17 -2.11
C ARG A 813 13.86 10.13 -2.29
N GLU A 814 15.06 9.72 -1.87
CA GLU A 814 16.25 10.59 -1.98
C GLU A 814 16.77 10.70 -3.42
N ALA A 815 16.69 9.64 -4.23
CA ALA A 815 17.00 9.73 -5.66
C ALA A 815 16.05 10.70 -6.39
N ASP A 816 14.74 10.58 -6.14
CA ASP A 816 13.73 11.47 -6.71
C ASP A 816 13.96 12.93 -6.28
N ARG A 817 14.39 13.16 -5.03
CA ARG A 817 14.73 14.49 -4.53
C ARG A 817 15.88 15.12 -5.33
N LEU A 818 16.93 14.35 -5.65
CA LEU A 818 18.03 14.82 -6.48
C LEU A 818 17.60 15.04 -7.94
N ILE A 819 16.79 14.14 -8.50
CA ILE A 819 16.23 14.29 -9.85
C ILE A 819 15.41 15.58 -9.95
N SER A 820 14.59 15.91 -8.94
CA SER A 820 13.87 17.19 -8.86
C SER A 820 14.83 18.37 -8.88
N HIS A 821 15.88 18.28 -8.05
CA HIS A 821 16.82 19.38 -7.82
C HIS A 821 17.43 19.82 -9.15
N TYR A 822 18.00 18.90 -9.92
CA TYR A 822 18.56 19.22 -11.24
C TYR A 822 17.52 19.61 -12.29
N SER A 823 16.28 19.10 -12.20
CA SER A 823 15.19 19.52 -13.09
C SER A 823 14.77 20.98 -12.86
N SER A 824 14.94 21.48 -11.63
CA SER A 824 14.58 22.85 -11.23
C SER A 824 15.68 23.90 -11.46
N VAL A 825 16.96 23.48 -11.45
CA VAL A 825 18.14 24.35 -11.63
C VAL A 825 18.42 24.63 -13.11
N HIS A 826 17.93 23.80 -14.03
CA HIS A 826 18.10 23.97 -15.49
C HIS A 826 16.79 24.20 -16.25
N PRO A 827 16.08 25.33 -16.10
CA PRO A 827 15.16 25.78 -17.13
C PRO A 827 15.99 26.23 -18.34
N SER A 828 15.89 25.52 -19.46
CA SER A 828 16.53 25.79 -20.76
C SER A 828 16.99 27.24 -20.97
N GLU A 829 18.31 27.49 -20.98
CA GLU A 829 18.84 28.72 -21.59
C GLU A 829 18.45 28.74 -23.08
N PRO A 830 17.83 29.81 -23.60
CA PRO A 830 17.62 29.93 -25.04
C PRO A 830 18.97 29.95 -25.76
N PRO A 831 19.09 29.30 -26.94
CA PRO A 831 20.34 29.30 -27.67
C PRO A 831 20.74 30.73 -28.00
N LYS A 832 21.92 31.16 -27.52
CA LYS A 832 22.54 32.41 -27.98
C LYS A 832 22.78 32.28 -29.48
N SER A 833 21.95 32.96 -30.26
CA SER A 833 22.16 33.12 -31.70
C SER A 833 23.48 33.85 -31.91
N LYS A 834 24.48 33.15 -32.43
CA LYS A 834 25.54 33.79 -33.21
C LYS A 834 24.96 34.11 -34.58
N LEU A 835 24.38 35.30 -34.69
CA LEU A 835 24.49 36.28 -35.79
C LEU A 835 23.54 37.44 -35.52
#